data_AF-A0A1Q9EIE1-F1
#
_entry.id   AF-A0A1Q9EIE1-F1
#
_cell.length_a   1.000
_cell.length_b   1.000
_cell.length_c   1.000
_cell.angle_alpha   90.00
_cell.angle_beta   90.00
_cell.angle_gamma   90.00
#
_symmetry.space_group_name_H-M   'P 1'
#
loop_
_entity.id
_entity.type
_entity.pdbx_description
1 polymer ?
#
loop_
_entity_poly.entity_id
_entity_poly.type
_entity_poly.pdbx_seq_one_letter_code
_entity_poly.pdbx_strand_id
1 'polypeptide(L)'
;MLKNRCKPVSPLGPRERAVSKNPVLTTDILDEFAGIDHTPLLVDVNILLLPNPKGGMAYDVEAMHTQHGRSVIADIMSLAPKISWATGVDAHVCQLNRYFQDQMRLHFPAQKQRPRHPALSADTWRLLQAKRNLRRSQRFRSRWVARQCLADIFAAWRSCSGRVAGPGLDRIRARQKTADLQASHYGVVMRRLQLKIRASFQADIASFTRQMWREVRQGGPAELARHLRAVLKAGRSYKPPRAAVALNHSGRMLTDPQDVAMLFGRTFAVAEHAQEVDFQTMQADPRADMVTARFLAEQVPPVATLAASFASLKPRRAAGLSRIPPDFYAAAPVGSAIVHSPVVLKLLVRNKAPVLWGGCLSRPLLKPGKAPDDPKSYRAIALQEPAAKAVSKALRPHLCERFESIAMQGVGGARPAFALTIPALTVQAAMSCAHSAKRSISVLFIDGVAAFYATSRESLFRQDRATLEQQLRSGPCSEEVIAAFLAFLPEVGALEAAGVNTATVAALQATLSGTWYTTLPEAKEVFSTEKGTVPGAPLADLLFQYVLQAAILTLDFMLRRSGIAMCVRAQGNEVHAEPCSWLDDLTLLIQAGEAQDLAEATSQAAMLAHQCLHLIGIELNYAANKTEALMIWKGKGSRGARERTLVRDAGLLDIGCFDGKHHYLRCTDEYTHLGSVRASSANAAADLKRRAQLARTIFQPLRVRLLRNTELSIRERCHLLFSTALASYTHGLGTWSLSQAGEWQQFRKEYMKFLRGSVRPLFAVPCKRLDEMQVCALLNALTPVEAFTVCQVRAFSQLVTKGSDFVRAALQLEGVWLHAVREAILRVRAVLKVPALDVFSDVPLAGLWTAWTFDAAGTAGLLRRYRKACVHQRADVATTALAKARLHHKLDGMACTFVKLEETRPLQRSSGCEDCGQLFLTPAACVCQKQFWTPAKLRDHLRNGEKGKMQEVPGYQISHLSCPMRLAYSVSRASPPPETCQRRKASHGTGLRSMESSGSTTAGGTCVAMQLKEEAAHIQMNAGAKRTADLEEVPGYDKAKYPCGR
;
A
#
# COMPACT_ATOMS: atom_id res chain seq x y z
N MET A 1 -17.21 48.85 27.35
CA MET A 1 -18.33 49.80 27.55
C MET A 1 -19.49 49.40 26.65
N LEU A 2 -20.66 49.12 27.20
CA LEU A 2 -21.90 48.92 26.44
C LEU A 2 -23.02 49.67 27.17
N LYS A 3 -23.81 50.48 26.45
CA LYS A 3 -24.93 51.25 27.01
C LYS A 3 -26.25 50.49 26.78
N ASN A 4 -27.06 50.44 27.83
CA ASN A 4 -28.44 49.96 27.80
C ASN A 4 -29.33 50.77 26.84
N ARG A 5 -30.43 50.15 26.36
CA ARG A 5 -31.76 50.78 26.36
C ARG A 5 -32.88 49.75 26.18
N CYS A 6 -33.74 49.63 27.18
CA CYS A 6 -35.06 49.01 27.07
C CYS A 6 -36.06 50.01 26.45
N LYS A 7 -37.12 49.52 25.80
CA LYS A 7 -38.46 50.15 25.72
C LYS A 7 -39.56 49.08 25.48
N PRO A 8 -40.86 49.37 25.73
CA PRO A 8 -41.80 48.36 26.26
C PRO A 8 -42.93 47.93 25.30
N VAL A 9 -43.81 47.08 25.84
CA VAL A 9 -44.90 46.31 25.19
C VAL A 9 -46.23 47.11 25.05
N SER A 10 -47.05 46.78 24.03
CA SER A 10 -48.55 46.77 23.96
C SER A 10 -49.11 47.40 22.66
N PRO A 11 -50.36 47.10 22.20
CA PRO A 11 -51.19 45.89 22.38
C PRO A 11 -51.88 45.35 21.07
N LEU A 12 -52.45 44.14 21.18
CA LEU A 12 -53.65 43.56 20.51
C LEU A 12 -54.06 43.94 19.05
N GLY A 13 -54.28 42.91 18.22
CA GLY A 13 -55.10 42.99 16.98
C GLY A 13 -55.00 41.74 16.08
N PRO A 14 -56.08 40.99 15.81
CA PRO A 14 -56.00 39.71 15.08
C PRO A 14 -56.22 39.86 13.57
N ARG A 15 -55.29 39.36 12.74
CA ARG A 15 -55.56 39.02 11.33
C ARG A 15 -54.77 37.80 10.86
N GLU A 16 -55.45 36.98 10.07
CA GLU A 16 -54.96 35.71 9.52
C GLU A 16 -53.75 35.92 8.59
N ARG A 17 -52.81 34.98 8.59
CA ARG A 17 -51.83 34.84 7.51
C ARG A 17 -51.53 33.38 7.17
N ALA A 18 -51.44 33.17 5.85
CA ALA A 18 -51.11 31.93 5.18
C ALA A 18 -49.92 31.16 5.79
N VAL A 19 -50.04 29.84 5.81
CA VAL A 19 -48.95 28.92 6.18
C VAL A 19 -47.91 28.88 5.05
N SER A 20 -46.88 29.72 5.14
CA SER A 20 -45.67 29.54 4.34
C SER A 20 -44.86 28.37 4.90
N LYS A 21 -44.59 27.37 4.06
CA LYS A 21 -43.71 26.24 4.39
C LYS A 21 -42.25 26.68 4.34
N ASN A 22 -41.77 27.36 5.38
CA ASN A 22 -40.33 27.51 5.59
C ASN A 22 -39.72 26.20 6.11
N PRO A 23 -38.47 25.89 5.73
CA PRO A 23 -37.82 24.64 6.09
C PRO A 23 -37.58 24.55 7.60
N VAL A 24 -37.71 23.35 8.15
CA VAL A 24 -37.42 23.06 9.56
C VAL A 24 -35.94 23.32 9.83
N LEU A 25 -35.65 24.41 10.53
CA LEU A 25 -34.33 24.70 11.08
C LEU A 25 -33.96 23.64 12.11
N THR A 26 -33.19 22.63 11.70
CA THR A 26 -32.51 21.71 12.62
C THR A 26 -31.47 22.48 13.42
N THR A 27 -31.79 22.82 14.67
CA THR A 27 -30.85 23.44 15.59
C THR A 27 -29.82 22.42 16.08
N ASP A 28 -28.54 22.79 16.05
CA ASP A 28 -27.44 21.91 16.48
C ASP A 28 -27.54 21.51 17.96
N ILE A 29 -27.39 20.22 18.24
CA ILE A 29 -27.20 19.72 19.61
C ILE A 29 -25.68 19.71 19.91
N LEU A 30 -25.13 20.89 20.21
CA LEU A 30 -23.77 21.05 20.72
C LEU A 30 -23.68 22.20 21.74
N ASP A 31 -23.84 21.86 23.03
CA ASP A 31 -22.81 22.09 24.04
C ASP A 31 -23.11 21.24 25.30
N GLU A 32 -22.09 20.62 25.92
CA GLU A 32 -22.22 19.99 27.25
C GLU A 32 -21.82 20.96 28.39
N PHE A 33 -21.39 22.20 28.10
CA PHE A 33 -20.90 23.17 29.09
C PHE A 33 -21.37 24.64 28.92
N ALA A 34 -22.32 24.96 28.03
CA ALA A 34 -22.91 26.30 27.98
C ALA A 34 -23.83 26.57 29.20
N GLY A 35 -23.76 27.79 29.74
CA GLY A 35 -24.41 28.18 30.99
C GLY A 35 -25.94 28.06 30.99
N ILE A 36 -26.49 27.50 32.07
CA ILE A 36 -27.93 27.44 32.31
C ILE A 36 -28.39 28.79 32.86
N ASP A 37 -29.10 29.59 32.05
CA ASP A 37 -29.78 30.79 32.55
C ASP A 37 -31.32 30.68 32.49
N HIS A 38 -31.87 29.80 31.63
CA HIS A 38 -33.32 29.60 31.50
C HIS A 38 -33.67 28.11 31.48
N THR A 39 -34.54 27.66 32.40
CA THR A 39 -35.12 26.32 32.39
C THR A 39 -36.54 26.40 31.83
N PRO A 40 -36.87 25.76 30.69
CA PRO A 40 -38.23 25.80 30.17
C PRO A 40 -39.19 25.06 31.12
N LEU A 41 -40.16 25.79 31.67
CA LEU A 41 -41.16 25.26 32.62
C LEU A 41 -42.21 24.35 31.96
N LEU A 42 -42.42 24.51 30.65
CA LEU A 42 -43.23 23.64 29.83
C LEU A 42 -42.55 23.50 28.46
N VAL A 43 -42.54 22.29 27.91
CA VAL A 43 -42.17 22.03 26.51
C VAL A 43 -43.23 21.10 25.95
N ASP A 44 -44.00 21.59 24.98
CA ASP A 44 -44.87 20.75 24.18
C ASP A 44 -44.08 20.24 22.97
N VAL A 45 -44.06 18.92 22.74
CA VAL A 45 -43.20 18.29 21.72
C VAL A 45 -44.05 17.42 20.81
N ASN A 46 -44.44 17.98 19.66
CA ASN A 46 -45.01 17.22 18.56
C ASN A 46 -43.91 16.40 17.86
N ILE A 47 -43.63 15.20 18.38
CA ILE A 47 -42.68 14.25 17.77
C ILE A 47 -43.40 13.47 16.67
N LEU A 48 -43.17 13.84 15.41
CA LEU A 48 -43.50 12.98 14.29
C LEU A 48 -42.51 11.79 14.26
N LEU A 49 -42.90 10.67 14.88
CA LEU A 49 -42.13 9.42 14.87
C LEU A 49 -42.21 8.77 13.47
N LEU A 50 -41.47 9.33 12.51
CA LEU A 50 -41.19 8.65 11.27
C LEU A 50 -40.52 7.31 11.60
N PRO A 51 -41.01 6.17 11.06
CA PRO A 51 -40.34 4.90 11.25
C PRO A 51 -38.91 5.02 10.71
N ASN A 52 -37.94 4.80 11.59
CA ASN A 52 -36.52 4.84 11.26
C ASN A 52 -36.31 4.01 9.97
N PRO A 53 -35.79 4.60 8.86
CA PRO A 53 -35.74 3.92 7.57
C PRO A 53 -35.06 2.57 7.77
N LYS A 54 -35.78 1.48 7.41
CA LYS A 54 -35.46 0.11 7.84
C LYS A 54 -33.96 -0.15 7.65
N GLY A 55 -33.23 -0.18 8.76
CA GLY A 55 -31.76 -0.22 8.76
C GLY A 55 -31.28 -1.31 7.82
N GLY A 56 -30.35 -0.95 6.92
CA GLY A 56 -30.03 -1.76 5.75
C GLY A 56 -29.82 -3.24 6.07
N MET A 57 -30.44 -4.11 5.27
CA MET A 57 -30.39 -5.57 5.44
C MET A 57 -28.95 -6.04 5.63
N ALA A 58 -28.69 -6.66 6.77
CA ALA A 58 -27.43 -7.30 7.09
C ALA A 58 -27.68 -8.81 7.27
N TYR A 59 -26.74 -9.62 6.80
CA TYR A 59 -26.78 -11.08 6.89
C TYR A 59 -25.59 -11.58 7.72
N ASP A 60 -25.73 -12.73 8.40
CA ASP A 60 -24.58 -13.37 9.06
C ASP A 60 -23.73 -14.11 8.02
N VAL A 61 -22.80 -13.36 7.39
CA VAL A 61 -21.89 -13.88 6.36
C VAL A 61 -20.99 -15.00 6.89
N GLU A 62 -20.64 -15.01 8.18
CA GLU A 62 -19.80 -16.09 8.74
C GLU A 62 -20.58 -17.41 8.81
N ALA A 63 -21.91 -17.36 9.05
CA ALA A 63 -22.76 -18.55 8.99
C ALA A 63 -22.80 -19.18 7.58
N MET A 64 -22.79 -18.37 6.51
CA MET A 64 -22.74 -18.83 5.11
C MET A 64 -21.47 -19.64 4.79
N HIS A 65 -20.35 -19.39 5.50
CA HIS A 65 -19.09 -20.12 5.27
C HIS A 65 -19.04 -21.50 5.91
N THR A 66 -19.92 -21.81 6.86
CA THR A 66 -20.01 -23.11 7.54
C THR A 66 -20.45 -24.22 6.58
N GLN A 67 -20.12 -25.48 6.88
CA GLN A 67 -20.56 -26.62 6.06
C GLN A 67 -22.09 -26.71 5.95
N HIS A 68 -22.80 -26.48 7.07
CA HIS A 68 -24.26 -26.41 7.09
C HIS A 68 -24.79 -25.23 6.24
N GLY A 69 -24.22 -24.04 6.39
CA GLY A 69 -24.60 -22.86 5.60
C GLY A 69 -24.41 -23.07 4.09
N ARG A 70 -23.33 -23.75 3.67
CA ARG A 70 -23.11 -24.11 2.26
C ARG A 70 -24.14 -25.11 1.75
N SER A 71 -24.55 -26.10 2.56
CA SER A 71 -25.64 -27.02 2.20
C SER A 71 -26.93 -26.26 1.98
N VAL A 72 -27.34 -25.42 2.95
CA VAL A 72 -28.56 -24.59 2.87
C VAL A 72 -28.53 -23.69 1.63
N ILE A 73 -27.38 -23.12 1.27
CA ILE A 73 -27.26 -22.30 0.05
C ILE A 73 -27.35 -23.17 -1.22
N ALA A 74 -26.82 -24.39 -1.23
CA ALA A 74 -27.01 -25.31 -2.35
C ALA A 74 -28.48 -25.70 -2.53
N ASP A 75 -29.20 -25.93 -1.43
CA ASP A 75 -30.65 -26.21 -1.42
C ASP A 75 -31.45 -25.00 -1.92
N ILE A 76 -31.12 -23.78 -1.49
CA ILE A 76 -31.71 -22.53 -2.01
C ILE A 76 -31.46 -22.38 -3.52
N MET A 77 -30.28 -22.75 -4.03
CA MET A 77 -30.00 -22.66 -5.46
C MET A 77 -30.75 -23.74 -6.27
N SER A 78 -30.96 -24.94 -5.72
CA SER A 78 -31.70 -26.01 -6.41
C SER A 78 -33.20 -25.76 -6.44
N LEU A 79 -33.74 -25.09 -5.41
CA LEU A 79 -35.14 -24.68 -5.29
C LEU A 79 -35.44 -23.29 -5.88
N ALA A 80 -34.49 -22.68 -6.58
CA ALA A 80 -34.68 -21.39 -7.23
C ALA A 80 -35.81 -21.46 -8.29
N PRO A 81 -36.65 -20.40 -8.42
CA PRO A 81 -37.82 -20.45 -9.29
C PRO A 81 -37.43 -20.56 -10.76
N LYS A 82 -38.08 -21.49 -11.49
CA LYS A 82 -37.98 -21.61 -12.95
C LYS A 82 -38.77 -20.47 -13.62
N ILE A 83 -38.06 -19.42 -14.02
CA ILE A 83 -38.68 -18.21 -14.60
C ILE A 83 -38.91 -18.39 -16.10
N SER A 84 -40.15 -18.14 -16.55
CA SER A 84 -40.58 -18.30 -17.94
C SER A 84 -39.66 -17.59 -18.93
N TRP A 85 -39.42 -18.18 -20.11
CA TRP A 85 -38.62 -17.55 -21.16
C TRP A 85 -39.18 -16.19 -21.58
N ALA A 86 -40.51 -16.07 -21.66
CA ALA A 86 -41.22 -14.83 -22.03
C ALA A 86 -40.92 -13.64 -21.09
N THR A 87 -40.59 -13.89 -19.81
CA THR A 87 -40.24 -12.83 -18.85
C THR A 87 -39.00 -12.04 -19.31
N GLY A 88 -39.10 -10.71 -19.36
CA GLY A 88 -38.00 -9.78 -19.66
C GLY A 88 -36.80 -9.91 -18.71
N VAL A 89 -35.63 -9.42 -19.13
CA VAL A 89 -34.36 -9.60 -18.39
C VAL A 89 -34.37 -8.97 -17.00
N ASP A 90 -34.95 -7.78 -16.87
CA ASP A 90 -35.05 -7.06 -15.59
C ASP A 90 -35.97 -7.75 -14.60
N ALA A 91 -37.17 -8.16 -15.06
CA ALA A 91 -38.13 -8.90 -14.26
C ALA A 91 -37.56 -10.26 -13.80
N HIS A 92 -36.79 -10.94 -14.65
CA HIS A 92 -36.08 -12.17 -14.30
C HIS A 92 -35.10 -11.95 -13.15
N VAL A 93 -34.18 -10.99 -13.28
CA VAL A 93 -33.18 -10.68 -12.22
C VAL A 93 -33.86 -10.19 -10.94
N CYS A 94 -34.93 -9.42 -11.05
CA CYS A 94 -35.72 -8.95 -9.90
C CYS A 94 -36.33 -10.12 -9.12
N GLN A 95 -36.98 -11.08 -9.81
CA GLN A 95 -37.58 -12.26 -9.19
C GLN A 95 -36.53 -13.15 -8.49
N LEU A 96 -35.39 -13.42 -9.14
CA LEU A 96 -34.27 -14.17 -8.54
C LEU A 96 -33.71 -13.45 -7.31
N ASN A 97 -33.40 -12.16 -7.42
CA ASN A 97 -32.82 -11.40 -6.31
C ASN A 97 -33.79 -11.31 -5.12
N ARG A 98 -35.10 -11.16 -5.36
CA ARG A 98 -36.12 -11.18 -4.31
C ARG A 98 -36.16 -12.53 -3.60
N TYR A 99 -36.22 -13.63 -4.36
CA TYR A 99 -36.15 -14.99 -3.81
C TYR A 99 -34.89 -15.19 -2.95
N PHE A 100 -33.70 -14.85 -3.45
CA PHE A 100 -32.45 -14.98 -2.70
C PHE A 100 -32.43 -14.10 -1.45
N GLN A 101 -32.91 -12.86 -1.51
CA GLN A 101 -33.00 -11.98 -0.33
C GLN A 101 -33.94 -12.56 0.73
N ASP A 102 -35.11 -13.06 0.34
CA ASP A 102 -36.10 -13.61 1.27
C ASP A 102 -35.57 -14.89 1.93
N GLN A 103 -34.93 -15.78 1.17
CA GLN A 103 -34.25 -16.98 1.70
C GLN A 103 -33.07 -16.63 2.63
N MET A 104 -32.23 -15.64 2.28
CA MET A 104 -31.14 -15.21 3.15
C MET A 104 -31.63 -14.53 4.44
N ARG A 105 -32.77 -13.84 4.43
CA ARG A 105 -33.38 -13.30 5.66
C ARG A 105 -33.86 -14.41 6.59
N LEU A 106 -34.37 -15.51 6.03
CA LEU A 106 -34.84 -16.68 6.78
C LEU A 106 -33.65 -17.45 7.41
N HIS A 107 -32.65 -17.80 6.60
CA HIS A 107 -31.57 -18.70 7.01
C HIS A 107 -30.32 -18.00 7.60
N PHE A 108 -30.06 -16.74 7.25
CA PHE A 108 -28.86 -16.01 7.66
C PHE A 108 -29.12 -14.62 8.29
N PRO A 109 -30.07 -14.48 9.25
CA PRO A 109 -30.40 -13.18 9.84
C PRO A 109 -29.24 -12.59 10.68
N ALA A 110 -28.93 -11.30 10.51
CA ALA A 110 -27.89 -10.65 11.31
C ALA A 110 -28.25 -10.57 12.81
N GLN A 111 -27.32 -11.02 13.65
CA GLN A 111 -27.49 -11.08 15.10
C GLN A 111 -27.41 -9.69 15.75
N LYS A 112 -28.56 -9.17 16.21
CA LYS A 112 -28.72 -7.80 16.75
C LYS A 112 -27.96 -7.49 18.06
N GLN A 113 -27.45 -8.50 18.79
CA GLN A 113 -26.86 -8.33 20.13
C GLN A 113 -25.45 -8.92 20.33
N ARG A 114 -24.59 -8.93 19.30
CA ARG A 114 -23.17 -9.27 19.49
C ARG A 114 -22.34 -8.08 20.04
N PRO A 115 -21.29 -8.31 20.84
CA PRO A 115 -20.35 -7.26 21.21
C PRO A 115 -19.70 -6.64 19.96
N ARG A 116 -19.63 -5.30 19.88
CA ARG A 116 -19.01 -4.59 18.73
C ARG A 116 -17.51 -4.88 18.56
N HIS A 117 -16.85 -5.40 19.60
CA HIS A 117 -15.45 -5.80 19.55
C HIS A 117 -15.37 -7.33 19.64
N PRO A 118 -14.86 -8.04 18.61
CA PRO A 118 -14.97 -9.50 18.51
C PRO A 118 -14.21 -10.26 19.60
N ALA A 119 -13.21 -9.64 20.22
CA ALA A 119 -12.48 -10.25 21.34
C ALA A 119 -13.26 -10.35 22.66
N LEU A 120 -14.42 -9.68 22.79
CA LEU A 120 -15.15 -9.64 24.05
C LEU A 120 -15.83 -10.99 24.33
N SER A 121 -15.48 -11.61 25.44
CA SER A 121 -16.20 -12.78 25.97
C SER A 121 -17.61 -12.39 26.43
N ALA A 122 -18.46 -13.41 26.60
CA ALA A 122 -19.77 -13.24 27.22
C ALA A 122 -19.66 -12.61 28.63
N ASP A 123 -18.57 -12.87 29.35
CA ASP A 123 -18.34 -12.38 30.72
C ASP A 123 -18.01 -10.89 30.73
N THR A 124 -17.06 -10.45 29.91
CA THR A 124 -16.75 -9.02 29.79
C THR A 124 -17.95 -8.26 29.21
N TRP A 125 -18.75 -8.87 28.33
CA TRP A 125 -19.99 -8.28 27.84
C TRP A 125 -21.04 -8.12 28.95
N ARG A 126 -21.27 -9.15 29.78
CA ARG A 126 -22.14 -9.08 30.97
C ARG A 126 -21.69 -7.98 31.94
N LEU A 127 -20.39 -7.87 32.22
CA LEU A 127 -19.83 -6.80 33.05
C LEU A 127 -20.06 -5.40 32.45
N LEU A 128 -19.91 -5.23 31.14
CA LEU A 128 -20.20 -3.99 30.42
C LEU A 128 -21.69 -3.63 30.45
N GLN A 129 -22.59 -4.61 30.32
CA GLN A 129 -24.04 -4.43 30.46
C GLN A 129 -24.40 -4.01 31.89
N ALA A 130 -23.88 -4.70 32.91
CA ALA A 130 -24.09 -4.36 34.32
C ALA A 130 -23.65 -2.91 34.63
N LYS A 131 -22.45 -2.51 34.17
CA LYS A 131 -21.99 -1.12 34.34
C LYS A 131 -22.86 -0.09 33.60
N ARG A 132 -23.34 -0.41 32.38
CA ARG A 132 -24.27 0.46 31.63
C ARG A 132 -25.61 0.61 32.35
N ASN A 133 -26.14 -0.46 32.90
CA ASN A 133 -27.40 -0.44 33.66
C ASN A 133 -27.24 0.39 34.93
N LEU A 134 -26.17 0.18 35.72
CA LEU A 134 -25.90 1.01 36.91
C LEU A 134 -25.71 2.50 36.56
N ARG A 135 -25.03 2.85 35.46
CA ARG A 135 -24.91 4.25 35.00
C ARG A 135 -26.27 4.85 34.61
N ARG A 136 -27.18 4.05 34.02
CA ARG A 136 -28.56 4.47 33.73
C ARG A 136 -29.36 4.68 35.02
N SER A 137 -29.32 3.71 35.95
CA SER A 137 -30.01 3.80 37.25
C SER A 137 -29.52 4.98 38.07
N GLN A 138 -28.22 5.24 38.11
CA GLN A 138 -27.67 6.42 38.78
C GLN A 138 -28.13 7.71 38.08
N ARG A 139 -28.05 7.82 36.75
CA ARG A 139 -28.55 9.02 36.03
C ARG A 139 -30.02 9.28 36.29
N PHE A 140 -30.86 8.25 36.35
CA PHE A 140 -32.27 8.37 36.71
C PHE A 140 -32.45 8.84 38.15
N ARG A 141 -31.78 8.19 39.12
CA ARG A 141 -31.81 8.60 40.54
C ARG A 141 -31.32 10.02 40.76
N SER A 142 -30.20 10.44 40.15
CA SER A 142 -29.71 11.82 40.27
C SER A 142 -30.71 12.85 39.74
N ARG A 143 -31.41 12.57 38.63
CA ARG A 143 -32.50 13.44 38.14
C ARG A 143 -33.70 13.45 39.09
N TRP A 144 -34.04 12.32 39.71
CA TRP A 144 -35.12 12.22 40.69
C TRP A 144 -34.78 12.98 41.98
N VAL A 145 -33.57 12.81 42.52
CA VAL A 145 -33.08 13.55 43.69
C VAL A 145 -33.05 15.06 43.41
N ALA A 146 -32.55 15.50 42.25
CA ALA A 146 -32.56 16.92 41.89
C ALA A 146 -33.99 17.51 41.84
N ARG A 147 -34.96 16.78 41.26
CA ARG A 147 -36.38 17.16 41.28
C ARG A 147 -36.96 17.17 42.69
N GLN A 148 -36.57 16.23 43.54
CA GLN A 148 -37.04 16.15 44.92
C GLN A 148 -36.49 17.32 45.75
N CYS A 149 -35.20 17.65 45.62
CA CYS A 149 -34.61 18.83 46.27
C CYS A 149 -35.29 20.12 45.79
N LEU A 150 -35.58 20.25 44.49
CA LEU A 150 -36.35 21.38 43.95
C LEU A 150 -37.75 21.48 44.58
N ALA A 151 -38.44 20.35 44.74
CA ALA A 151 -39.75 20.30 45.39
C ALA A 151 -39.69 20.63 46.90
N ASP A 152 -38.67 20.14 47.61
CA ASP A 152 -38.43 20.48 49.03
C ASP A 152 -38.11 21.98 49.18
N ILE A 153 -37.38 22.59 48.24
CA ILE A 153 -37.12 24.05 48.19
C ILE A 153 -38.41 24.85 47.96
N PHE A 154 -39.23 24.46 46.98
CA PHE A 154 -40.52 25.13 46.72
C PHE A 154 -41.50 24.97 47.89
N ALA A 155 -41.50 23.82 48.57
CA ALA A 155 -42.29 23.61 49.78
C ALA A 155 -41.81 24.52 50.92
N ALA A 156 -40.50 24.66 51.11
CA ALA A 156 -39.92 25.59 52.09
C ALA A 156 -40.27 27.05 51.78
N TRP A 157 -40.13 27.48 50.52
CA TRP A 157 -40.55 28.82 50.05
C TRP A 157 -42.02 29.06 50.36
N ARG A 158 -42.90 28.11 50.03
CA ARG A 158 -44.35 28.21 50.27
C ARG A 158 -44.67 28.35 51.77
N SER A 159 -43.96 27.65 52.66
CA SER A 159 -44.11 27.83 54.12
C SER A 159 -43.58 29.17 54.64
N CYS A 160 -42.58 29.79 53.98
CA CYS A 160 -42.20 31.17 54.27
C CYS A 160 -43.24 32.21 53.78
N SER A 161 -44.20 31.80 52.93
CA SER A 161 -45.18 32.67 52.29
C SER A 161 -46.59 32.60 52.92
N GLY A 162 -46.82 31.75 53.92
CA GLY A 162 -48.14 31.57 54.55
C GLY A 162 -48.13 30.50 55.67
N ARG A 163 -49.18 30.48 56.50
CA ARG A 163 -49.30 29.69 57.76
C ARG A 163 -49.40 28.16 57.58
N VAL A 164 -48.52 27.54 56.79
CA VAL A 164 -48.42 26.09 56.61
C VAL A 164 -47.08 25.62 57.17
N ALA A 165 -47.09 24.57 57.99
CA ALA A 165 -45.87 23.99 58.56
C ALA A 165 -44.91 23.54 57.44
N GLY A 166 -43.69 24.09 57.45
CA GLY A 166 -42.67 23.78 56.45
C GLY A 166 -42.16 22.33 56.54
N PRO A 167 -41.54 21.83 55.47
CA PRO A 167 -40.94 20.49 55.48
C PRO A 167 -39.78 20.43 56.50
N GLY A 168 -39.91 19.54 57.49
CA GLY A 168 -38.93 19.43 58.58
C GLY A 168 -37.49 19.22 58.08
N LEU A 169 -36.58 20.12 58.47
CA LEU A 169 -35.20 20.16 57.99
C LEU A 169 -34.45 18.85 58.22
N ASP A 170 -34.70 18.15 59.32
CA ASP A 170 -34.08 16.84 59.59
C ASP A 170 -34.57 15.74 58.64
N ARG A 171 -35.84 15.80 58.20
CA ARG A 171 -36.36 14.90 57.16
C ARG A 171 -35.74 15.20 55.80
N ILE A 172 -35.38 16.46 55.50
CA ILE A 172 -34.65 16.83 54.28
C ILE A 172 -33.20 16.33 54.37
N ARG A 173 -32.47 16.66 55.46
CA ARG A 173 -31.11 16.18 55.72
C ARG A 173 -30.99 14.66 55.66
N ALA A 174 -31.91 13.93 56.30
CA ALA A 174 -31.91 12.46 56.28
C ALA A 174 -32.10 11.90 54.87
N ARG A 175 -33.01 12.47 54.07
CA ARG A 175 -33.22 12.09 52.66
C ARG A 175 -32.01 12.41 51.80
N GLN A 176 -31.40 13.59 51.95
CA GLN A 176 -30.21 13.99 51.19
C GLN A 176 -29.00 13.11 51.55
N LYS A 177 -28.73 12.88 52.83
CA LYS A 177 -27.67 11.95 53.31
C LYS A 177 -27.88 10.53 52.78
N THR A 178 -29.13 10.08 52.68
CA THR A 178 -29.47 8.78 52.06
C THR A 178 -29.19 8.77 50.55
N ALA A 179 -29.50 9.85 49.84
CA ALA A 179 -29.18 10.00 48.42
C ALA A 179 -27.67 10.02 48.16
N ASP A 180 -26.90 10.74 48.98
CA ASP A 180 -25.43 10.82 48.88
C ASP A 180 -24.76 9.48 49.20
N LEU A 181 -25.26 8.75 50.19
CA LEU A 181 -24.83 7.38 50.49
C LEU A 181 -25.12 6.43 49.32
N GLN A 182 -26.31 6.50 48.71
CA GLN A 182 -26.64 5.71 47.53
C GLN A 182 -25.75 6.08 46.33
N ALA A 183 -25.54 7.37 46.06
CA ALA A 183 -24.67 7.85 44.98
C ALA A 183 -23.22 7.37 45.18
N SER A 184 -22.72 7.42 46.41
CA SER A 184 -21.41 6.90 46.81
C SER A 184 -21.32 5.38 46.59
N HIS A 185 -22.36 4.62 46.97
CA HIS A 185 -22.45 3.17 46.72
C HIS A 185 -22.40 2.84 45.22
N TYR A 186 -23.19 3.51 44.38
CA TYR A 186 -23.11 3.38 42.93
C TYR A 186 -21.70 3.71 42.40
N GLY A 187 -21.06 4.76 42.91
CA GLY A 187 -19.70 5.15 42.55
C GLY A 187 -18.62 4.12 42.95
N VAL A 188 -18.77 3.43 44.08
CA VAL A 188 -17.89 2.34 44.51
C VAL A 188 -18.10 1.08 43.65
N VAL A 189 -19.36 0.67 43.44
CA VAL A 189 -19.69 -0.51 42.62
C VAL A 189 -19.21 -0.32 41.17
N MET A 190 -19.41 0.87 40.57
CA MET A 190 -18.89 1.17 39.24
C MET A 190 -17.35 1.16 39.17
N ARG A 191 -16.65 1.60 40.22
CA ARG A 191 -15.17 1.51 40.28
C ARG A 191 -14.71 0.06 40.35
N ARG A 192 -15.34 -0.77 41.19
CA ARG A 192 -15.06 -2.23 41.25
C ARG A 192 -15.33 -2.92 39.91
N LEU A 193 -16.45 -2.62 39.25
CA LEU A 193 -16.74 -3.13 37.91
C LEU A 193 -15.73 -2.64 36.86
N GLN A 194 -15.26 -1.38 36.92
CA GLN A 194 -14.25 -0.87 35.99
C GLN A 194 -12.92 -1.63 36.09
N LEU A 195 -12.50 -2.04 37.30
CA LEU A 195 -11.31 -2.86 37.50
C LEU A 195 -11.51 -4.28 36.95
N LYS A 196 -12.65 -4.93 37.25
CA LYS A 196 -13.00 -6.24 36.70
C LYS A 196 -13.08 -6.22 35.16
N ILE A 197 -13.71 -5.20 34.57
CA ILE A 197 -13.77 -5.01 33.12
C ILE A 197 -12.36 -4.86 32.52
N ARG A 198 -11.46 -4.09 33.15
CA ARG A 198 -10.08 -3.94 32.65
C ARG A 198 -9.32 -5.27 32.67
N ALA A 199 -9.38 -6.02 33.76
CA ALA A 199 -8.71 -7.32 33.88
C ALA A 199 -9.29 -8.36 32.89
N SER A 200 -10.61 -8.50 32.88
CA SER A 200 -11.34 -9.39 31.97
C SER A 200 -11.09 -9.03 30.49
N PHE A 201 -11.09 -7.74 30.14
CA PHE A 201 -10.78 -7.29 28.78
C PHE A 201 -9.33 -7.57 28.36
N GLN A 202 -8.34 -7.50 29.26
CA GLN A 202 -6.97 -7.89 28.94
C GLN A 202 -6.84 -9.40 28.73
N ALA A 203 -7.50 -10.20 29.57
CA ALA A 203 -7.55 -11.66 29.41
C ALA A 203 -8.27 -12.06 28.10
N ASP A 204 -9.40 -11.43 27.79
CA ASP A 204 -10.14 -11.54 26.53
C ASP A 204 -9.25 -11.22 25.33
N ILE A 205 -8.58 -10.07 25.33
CA ILE A 205 -7.68 -9.65 24.24
C ILE A 205 -6.53 -10.67 24.08
N ALA A 206 -5.95 -11.16 25.17
CA ALA A 206 -4.90 -12.19 25.11
C ALA A 206 -5.43 -13.56 24.65
N SER A 207 -6.64 -13.96 25.06
CA SER A 207 -7.28 -15.22 24.65
C SER A 207 -7.70 -15.18 23.18
N PHE A 208 -8.46 -14.17 22.79
CA PHE A 208 -8.84 -13.91 21.40
C PHE A 208 -7.63 -13.80 20.50
N THR A 209 -6.57 -13.09 20.91
CA THR A 209 -5.35 -12.99 20.10
C THR A 209 -4.71 -14.37 19.89
N ARG A 210 -4.64 -15.21 20.94
CA ARG A 210 -4.13 -16.59 20.84
C ARG A 210 -4.99 -17.48 19.94
N GLN A 211 -6.31 -17.47 20.13
CA GLN A 211 -7.27 -18.22 19.31
C GLN A 211 -7.18 -17.81 17.84
N MET A 212 -7.24 -16.50 17.59
CA MET A 212 -7.12 -15.90 16.26
C MET A 212 -5.81 -16.30 15.56
N TRP A 213 -4.65 -16.35 16.26
CA TRP A 213 -3.41 -16.88 15.66
C TRP A 213 -3.47 -18.38 15.36
N ARG A 214 -4.22 -19.19 16.13
CA ARG A 214 -4.40 -20.63 15.86
C ARG A 214 -5.31 -20.87 14.65
N GLU A 215 -6.48 -20.24 14.62
CA GLU A 215 -7.42 -20.32 13.49
C GLU A 215 -6.77 -19.86 12.18
N VAL A 216 -6.05 -18.73 12.23
CA VAL A 216 -5.37 -18.16 11.07
C VAL A 216 -4.19 -19.02 10.56
N ARG A 217 -3.57 -19.84 11.42
CA ARG A 217 -2.60 -20.86 10.98
C ARG A 217 -3.28 -21.99 10.20
N GLN A 218 -4.48 -22.40 10.61
CA GLN A 218 -5.27 -23.42 9.92
C GLN A 218 -5.81 -22.92 8.56
N GLY A 219 -6.20 -21.64 8.46
CA GLY A 219 -6.59 -20.98 7.21
C GLY A 219 -5.46 -20.75 6.18
N GLY A 220 -4.23 -21.15 6.49
CA GLY A 220 -3.10 -21.15 5.57
C GLY A 220 -2.45 -19.78 5.29
N PRO A 221 -1.45 -19.72 4.39
CA PRO A 221 -0.56 -18.56 4.27
C PRO A 221 -1.26 -17.24 3.85
N ALA A 222 -2.32 -17.32 3.05
CA ALA A 222 -3.04 -16.15 2.55
C ALA A 222 -3.90 -15.48 3.64
N GLU A 223 -4.59 -16.29 4.46
CA GLU A 223 -5.31 -15.86 5.66
C GLU A 223 -4.36 -15.22 6.67
N LEU A 224 -3.22 -15.87 6.93
CA LEU A 224 -2.15 -15.38 7.78
C LEU A 224 -1.65 -14.01 7.32
N ALA A 225 -1.30 -13.86 6.04
CA ALA A 225 -0.89 -12.57 5.48
C ALA A 225 -2.00 -11.50 5.52
N ARG A 226 -3.27 -11.86 5.37
CA ARG A 226 -4.43 -10.94 5.53
C ARG A 226 -4.51 -10.45 6.97
N HIS A 227 -4.45 -11.37 7.92
CA HIS A 227 -4.61 -11.07 9.34
C HIS A 227 -3.49 -10.18 9.88
N LEU A 228 -2.24 -10.49 9.55
CA LEU A 228 -1.05 -9.73 9.96
C LEU A 228 -1.09 -8.27 9.49
N ARG A 229 -1.60 -8.02 8.28
CA ARG A 229 -1.79 -6.66 7.75
C ARG A 229 -2.83 -5.85 8.55
N ALA A 230 -3.81 -6.50 9.17
CA ALA A 230 -4.75 -5.82 10.08
C ALA A 230 -4.08 -5.46 11.42
N VAL A 231 -3.33 -6.38 12.03
CA VAL A 231 -2.64 -6.16 13.34
C VAL A 231 -1.58 -5.06 13.28
N LEU A 232 -0.89 -4.95 12.13
CA LEU A 232 0.10 -3.89 11.91
C LEU A 232 -0.47 -2.47 12.07
N LYS A 233 -1.79 -2.26 11.89
CA LYS A 233 -2.45 -0.94 11.79
C LYS A 233 -1.63 0.09 10.99
N ALA A 234 -1.02 -0.36 9.90
CA ALA A 234 -0.08 0.40 9.10
C ALA A 234 -0.21 0.03 7.61
N GLY A 235 0.11 0.96 6.73
CA GLY A 235 -0.10 0.81 5.29
C GLY A 235 -1.59 0.90 4.88
N ARG A 236 -1.85 0.68 3.58
CA ARG A 236 -3.14 0.92 2.91
C ARG A 236 -4.36 0.17 3.51
N SER A 237 -4.13 -0.85 4.34
CA SER A 237 -5.19 -1.70 4.93
C SER A 237 -5.75 -1.19 6.26
N TYR A 238 -5.06 -0.28 6.95
CA TYR A 238 -5.58 0.31 8.18
C TYR A 238 -6.43 1.54 7.85
N LYS A 239 -7.68 1.53 8.29
CA LYS A 239 -8.57 2.69 8.29
C LYS A 239 -8.93 2.98 9.75
N PRO A 240 -8.53 4.13 10.35
CA PRO A 240 -9.12 4.54 11.62
C PRO A 240 -10.63 4.73 11.44
N PRO A 241 -11.43 4.64 12.52
CA PRO A 241 -12.83 5.05 12.47
C PRO A 241 -12.89 6.50 11.98
N ARG A 242 -13.54 6.72 10.84
CA ARG A 242 -13.68 8.04 10.25
C ARG A 242 -14.81 8.79 10.95
N ALA A 243 -14.62 10.08 11.18
CA ALA A 243 -15.73 10.99 11.44
C ALA A 243 -16.68 11.02 10.24
N ALA A 244 -17.86 11.62 10.41
CA ALA A 244 -18.68 12.00 9.27
C ALA A 244 -17.84 12.83 8.28
N VAL A 245 -18.00 12.58 6.98
CA VAL A 245 -17.30 13.36 5.96
C VAL A 245 -18.01 14.71 5.87
N ALA A 246 -17.28 15.78 6.14
CA ALA A 246 -17.71 17.14 5.87
C ALA A 246 -16.94 17.64 4.64
N LEU A 247 -17.63 18.28 3.69
CA LEU A 247 -17.04 18.77 2.45
C LEU A 247 -17.17 20.29 2.36
N ASN A 248 -16.12 20.96 1.87
CA ASN A 248 -16.21 22.38 1.52
C ASN A 248 -16.77 22.51 0.10
N HIS A 249 -17.87 23.25 -0.04
CA HIS A 249 -18.46 23.61 -1.32
C HIS A 249 -18.73 25.12 -1.35
N SER A 250 -18.00 25.84 -2.20
CA SER A 250 -18.14 27.29 -2.39
C SER A 250 -18.03 28.10 -1.07
N GLY A 251 -17.16 27.68 -0.15
CA GLY A 251 -16.95 28.32 1.15
C GLY A 251 -17.91 27.85 2.27
N ARG A 252 -18.95 27.06 1.94
CA ARG A 252 -19.86 26.44 2.90
C ARG A 252 -19.43 25.00 3.20
N MET A 253 -19.38 24.63 4.48
CA MET A 253 -19.22 23.23 4.88
C MET A 253 -20.56 22.49 4.79
N LEU A 254 -20.61 21.45 3.97
CA LEU A 254 -21.69 20.47 3.92
C LEU A 254 -21.38 19.33 4.89
N THR A 255 -22.32 19.04 5.79
CA THR A 255 -22.20 18.00 6.82
C THR A 255 -23.33 16.96 6.75
N ASP A 256 -24.44 17.27 6.06
CA ASP A 256 -25.54 16.32 5.89
C ASP A 256 -25.12 15.15 4.97
N PRO A 257 -25.39 13.89 5.34
CA PRO A 257 -25.00 12.73 4.55
C PRO A 257 -25.60 12.65 3.13
N GLN A 258 -26.79 13.22 2.90
CA GLN A 258 -27.44 13.24 1.59
C GLN A 258 -26.80 14.31 0.70
N ASP A 259 -26.64 15.53 1.20
CA ASP A 259 -25.95 16.62 0.49
C ASP A 259 -24.53 16.22 0.09
N VAL A 260 -23.79 15.61 1.03
CA VAL A 260 -22.43 15.08 0.80
C VAL A 260 -22.44 13.97 -0.25
N ALA A 261 -23.44 13.07 -0.24
CA ALA A 261 -23.55 12.01 -1.25
C ALA A 261 -23.86 12.57 -2.65
N MET A 262 -24.77 13.54 -2.76
CA MET A 262 -25.14 14.17 -4.04
C MET A 262 -23.99 15.02 -4.60
N LEU A 263 -23.26 15.77 -3.77
CA LEU A 263 -22.06 16.49 -4.20
C LEU A 263 -20.98 15.53 -4.73
N PHE A 264 -20.78 14.38 -4.08
CA PHE A 264 -19.90 13.34 -4.64
C PHE A 264 -20.43 12.80 -5.97
N GLY A 265 -21.73 12.60 -6.11
CA GLY A 265 -22.37 12.15 -7.35
C GLY A 265 -22.05 13.09 -8.52
N ARG A 266 -22.32 14.40 -8.34
CA ARG A 266 -22.01 15.45 -9.32
C ARG A 266 -20.50 15.63 -9.57
N THR A 267 -19.67 15.45 -8.55
CA THR A 267 -18.19 15.52 -8.70
C THR A 267 -17.65 14.39 -9.55
N PHE A 268 -18.21 13.18 -9.44
CA PHE A 268 -17.81 12.03 -10.25
C PHE A 268 -18.36 12.11 -11.68
N ALA A 269 -19.52 12.74 -11.86
CA ALA A 269 -20.23 12.84 -13.14
C ALA A 269 -19.37 13.50 -14.23
N VAL A 270 -18.56 14.50 -13.86
CA VAL A 270 -17.64 15.21 -14.76
C VAL A 270 -16.69 14.25 -15.50
N ALA A 271 -16.18 13.22 -14.82
CA ALA A 271 -15.21 12.30 -15.44
C ALA A 271 -15.86 11.21 -16.30
N GLU A 272 -17.11 10.85 -16.02
CA GLU A 272 -17.86 9.80 -16.73
C GLU A 272 -18.78 10.37 -17.82
N HIS A 273 -18.75 11.70 -18.04
CA HIS A 273 -19.75 12.46 -18.80
C HIS A 273 -21.17 12.03 -18.42
N ALA A 274 -21.46 12.04 -17.11
CA ALA A 274 -22.70 11.52 -16.59
C ALA A 274 -23.77 12.61 -16.41
N GLN A 275 -24.99 12.32 -16.83
CA GLN A 275 -26.14 13.22 -16.68
C GLN A 275 -26.99 12.79 -15.48
N GLU A 276 -27.41 13.75 -14.66
CA GLU A 276 -28.32 13.52 -13.52
C GLU A 276 -29.76 13.41 -14.06
N VAL A 277 -30.33 12.20 -14.00
CA VAL A 277 -31.63 11.85 -14.60
C VAL A 277 -32.52 11.10 -13.61
N ASP A 278 -33.83 11.16 -13.78
CA ASP A 278 -34.75 10.31 -13.00
C ASP A 278 -34.60 8.84 -13.43
N PHE A 279 -34.50 7.94 -12.45
CA PHE A 279 -34.29 6.51 -12.70
C PHE A 279 -35.42 5.84 -13.50
N GLN A 280 -36.67 6.29 -13.36
CA GLN A 280 -37.80 5.75 -14.12
C GLN A 280 -37.68 6.12 -15.59
N THR A 281 -37.32 7.37 -15.88
CA THR A 281 -37.04 7.85 -17.25
C THR A 281 -35.87 7.09 -17.88
N MET A 282 -34.80 6.85 -17.13
CA MET A 282 -33.65 6.06 -17.60
C MET A 282 -33.99 4.57 -17.81
N GLN A 283 -34.93 4.01 -17.04
CA GLN A 283 -35.40 2.64 -17.21
C GLN A 283 -36.35 2.47 -18.41
N ALA A 284 -36.99 3.55 -18.86
CA ALA A 284 -37.99 3.56 -19.92
C ALA A 284 -37.39 3.48 -21.34
N ASP A 285 -36.67 2.40 -21.64
CA ASP A 285 -36.30 2.04 -23.00
C ASP A 285 -37.43 1.23 -23.68
N PRO A 286 -38.12 1.78 -24.71
CA PRO A 286 -39.20 1.10 -25.41
C PRO A 286 -38.75 -0.07 -26.29
N ARG A 287 -37.44 -0.32 -26.48
CA ARG A 287 -36.91 -1.41 -27.33
C ARG A 287 -36.94 -2.80 -26.68
N ALA A 288 -37.80 -3.01 -25.68
CA ALA A 288 -37.78 -4.21 -24.84
C ALA A 288 -38.48 -5.43 -25.47
N ASP A 289 -37.90 -6.61 -25.21
CA ASP A 289 -38.43 -7.97 -25.37
C ASP A 289 -38.51 -8.62 -26.76
N MET A 290 -38.22 -7.92 -27.86
CA MET A 290 -38.05 -8.59 -29.18
C MET A 290 -36.75 -9.42 -29.24
N VAL A 291 -36.78 -10.55 -29.95
CA VAL A 291 -35.58 -11.34 -30.28
C VAL A 291 -34.85 -10.65 -31.42
N THR A 292 -33.62 -10.19 -31.18
CA THR A 292 -32.88 -9.30 -32.10
C THR A 292 -31.58 -9.92 -32.63
N ALA A 293 -31.06 -10.98 -31.99
CA ALA A 293 -29.78 -11.58 -32.36
C ALA A 293 -29.84 -13.11 -32.51
N ARG A 294 -29.02 -13.64 -33.42
CA ARG A 294 -28.66 -15.06 -33.51
C ARG A 294 -27.17 -15.21 -33.19
N PHE A 295 -26.81 -16.23 -32.41
CA PHE A 295 -25.43 -16.57 -32.07
C PHE A 295 -25.24 -18.09 -32.06
N LEU A 296 -24.01 -18.55 -32.18
CA LEU A 296 -23.68 -19.96 -32.00
C LEU A 296 -23.58 -20.27 -30.50
N ALA A 297 -24.14 -21.40 -30.05
CA ALA A 297 -24.14 -21.77 -28.63
C ALA A 297 -22.71 -21.82 -28.02
N GLU A 298 -21.72 -22.19 -28.83
CA GLU A 298 -20.29 -22.22 -28.49
C GLU A 298 -19.69 -20.85 -28.15
N GLN A 299 -20.30 -19.75 -28.62
CA GLN A 299 -19.87 -18.38 -28.33
C GLN A 299 -20.31 -17.92 -26.92
N VAL A 300 -21.20 -18.66 -26.26
CA VAL A 300 -21.67 -18.38 -24.89
C VAL A 300 -20.71 -19.00 -23.88
N PRO A 301 -20.33 -18.30 -22.79
CA PRO A 301 -19.52 -18.90 -21.74
C PRO A 301 -20.18 -20.17 -21.17
N PRO A 302 -19.52 -21.34 -21.22
CA PRO A 302 -20.12 -22.58 -20.74
C PRO A 302 -20.36 -22.52 -19.23
N VAL A 303 -21.32 -23.32 -18.74
CA VAL A 303 -21.73 -23.35 -17.33
C VAL A 303 -20.54 -23.60 -16.38
N ALA A 304 -19.55 -24.39 -16.81
CA ALA A 304 -18.30 -24.60 -16.07
C ALA A 304 -17.49 -23.29 -15.89
N THR A 305 -17.37 -22.46 -16.92
CA THR A 305 -16.68 -21.16 -16.86
C THR A 305 -17.44 -20.14 -16.01
N LEU A 306 -18.78 -20.15 -16.07
CA LEU A 306 -19.64 -19.37 -15.17
C LEU A 306 -19.46 -19.83 -13.71
N ALA A 307 -19.47 -21.14 -13.45
CA ALA A 307 -19.29 -21.70 -12.10
C ALA A 307 -17.90 -21.38 -11.54
N ALA A 308 -16.84 -21.53 -12.32
CA ALA A 308 -15.49 -21.10 -11.93
C ALA A 308 -15.42 -19.59 -11.64
N SER A 309 -16.18 -18.77 -12.37
CA SER A 309 -16.27 -17.33 -12.16
C SER A 309 -17.00 -16.98 -10.86
N PHE A 310 -18.11 -17.65 -10.55
CA PHE A 310 -18.81 -17.54 -9.26
C PHE A 310 -17.95 -18.03 -8.07
N ALA A 311 -17.30 -19.19 -8.19
CA ALA A 311 -16.40 -19.74 -7.17
C ALA A 311 -15.22 -18.80 -6.85
N SER A 312 -14.79 -18.04 -7.85
CA SER A 312 -13.65 -17.12 -7.75
C SER A 312 -14.04 -15.67 -7.40
N LEU A 313 -15.30 -15.43 -6.99
CA LEU A 313 -15.71 -14.20 -6.32
C LEU A 313 -14.97 -14.08 -4.97
N LYS A 314 -14.52 -12.87 -4.63
CA LYS A 314 -13.73 -12.65 -3.41
C LYS A 314 -14.69 -12.54 -2.21
N PRO A 315 -14.61 -13.43 -1.20
CA PRO A 315 -15.49 -13.39 -0.04
C PRO A 315 -15.25 -12.15 0.84
N ARG A 316 -16.23 -11.84 1.70
CA ARG A 316 -16.25 -10.72 2.64
C ARG A 316 -16.03 -9.37 1.96
N ARG A 317 -16.60 -9.19 0.77
CA ARG A 317 -16.62 -7.92 0.02
C ARG A 317 -18.01 -7.31 0.07
N ALA A 318 -18.07 -5.98 -0.06
CA ALA A 318 -19.33 -5.27 -0.12
C ALA A 318 -20.13 -5.70 -1.37
N ALA A 319 -21.43 -5.91 -1.17
CA ALA A 319 -22.41 -6.17 -2.21
C ALA A 319 -22.73 -4.90 -3.03
N GLY A 320 -23.47 -5.08 -4.13
CA GLY A 320 -24.08 -4.00 -4.90
C GLY A 320 -25.39 -3.49 -4.27
N LEU A 321 -26.26 -2.93 -5.12
CA LEU A 321 -27.57 -2.39 -4.76
C LEU A 321 -28.55 -3.48 -4.28
N SER A 322 -28.44 -4.72 -4.79
CA SER A 322 -29.23 -5.87 -4.32
C SER A 322 -28.93 -6.27 -2.86
N ARG A 323 -27.79 -5.81 -2.32
CA ARG A 323 -27.24 -6.20 -1.01
C ARG A 323 -26.94 -7.70 -0.86
N ILE A 324 -26.99 -8.51 -1.92
CA ILE A 324 -26.63 -9.93 -1.92
C ILE A 324 -25.09 -10.06 -1.87
N PRO A 325 -24.49 -10.73 -0.87
CA PRO A 325 -23.04 -10.83 -0.75
C PRO A 325 -22.43 -11.79 -1.78
N PRO A 326 -21.18 -11.56 -2.24
CA PRO A 326 -20.48 -12.52 -3.11
C PRO A 326 -20.28 -13.89 -2.46
N ASP A 327 -20.22 -13.92 -1.13
CA ASP A 327 -20.11 -15.11 -0.29
C ASP A 327 -21.28 -16.10 -0.52
N PHE A 328 -22.49 -15.60 -0.79
CA PHE A 328 -23.67 -16.43 -1.10
C PHE A 328 -23.47 -17.21 -2.41
N TYR A 329 -23.10 -16.53 -3.50
CA TYR A 329 -22.88 -17.20 -4.78
C TYR A 329 -21.63 -18.11 -4.78
N ALA A 330 -20.56 -17.70 -4.08
CA ALA A 330 -19.33 -18.49 -3.98
C ALA A 330 -19.51 -19.78 -3.15
N ALA A 331 -20.52 -19.87 -2.30
CA ALA A 331 -20.84 -21.07 -1.51
C ALA A 331 -21.45 -22.19 -2.36
N ALA A 332 -22.23 -21.87 -3.39
CA ALA A 332 -22.83 -22.81 -4.33
C ALA A 332 -22.60 -22.37 -5.79
N PRO A 333 -21.36 -22.49 -6.31
CA PRO A 333 -20.99 -21.88 -7.58
C PRO A 333 -21.65 -22.52 -8.81
N VAL A 334 -21.89 -23.83 -8.78
CA VAL A 334 -22.57 -24.56 -9.87
C VAL A 334 -24.05 -24.19 -9.93
N GLY A 335 -24.75 -24.19 -8.78
CA GLY A 335 -26.13 -23.72 -8.69
C GLY A 335 -26.27 -22.25 -9.11
N SER A 336 -25.36 -21.40 -8.66
CA SER A 336 -25.28 -20.00 -9.09
C SER A 336 -25.16 -19.87 -10.62
N ALA A 337 -24.29 -20.67 -11.25
CA ALA A 337 -24.14 -20.66 -12.70
C ALA A 337 -25.43 -21.09 -13.41
N ILE A 338 -26.01 -22.24 -13.03
CA ILE A 338 -27.23 -22.79 -13.63
C ILE A 338 -28.39 -21.79 -13.56
N VAL A 339 -28.62 -21.16 -12.41
CA VAL A 339 -29.73 -20.20 -12.22
C VAL A 339 -29.53 -18.91 -13.01
N HIS A 340 -28.28 -18.49 -13.28
CA HIS A 340 -27.99 -17.27 -14.05
C HIS A 340 -27.79 -17.51 -15.55
N SER A 341 -27.52 -18.74 -16.01
CA SER A 341 -27.36 -19.06 -17.44
C SER A 341 -28.59 -18.63 -18.28
N PRO A 342 -29.85 -18.86 -17.87
CA PRO A 342 -31.02 -18.31 -18.56
C PRO A 342 -31.05 -16.78 -18.68
N VAL A 343 -30.48 -16.05 -17.72
CA VAL A 343 -30.36 -14.57 -17.78
C VAL A 343 -29.32 -14.17 -18.83
N VAL A 344 -28.17 -14.85 -18.86
CA VAL A 344 -27.12 -14.61 -19.87
C VAL A 344 -27.63 -14.90 -21.29
N LEU A 345 -28.37 -15.99 -21.49
CA LEU A 345 -28.98 -16.32 -22.77
C LEU A 345 -30.02 -15.26 -23.19
N LYS A 346 -30.90 -14.82 -22.29
CA LYS A 346 -31.86 -13.75 -22.60
C LYS A 346 -31.18 -12.42 -22.93
N LEU A 347 -30.09 -12.08 -22.24
CA LEU A 347 -29.28 -10.89 -22.51
C LEU A 347 -28.76 -10.90 -23.95
N LEU A 348 -28.19 -12.03 -24.38
CA LEU A 348 -27.68 -12.22 -25.74
C LEU A 348 -28.78 -12.17 -26.79
N VAL A 349 -29.84 -12.98 -26.63
CA VAL A 349 -30.92 -13.13 -27.63
C VAL A 349 -31.70 -11.83 -27.86
N ARG A 350 -31.86 -11.01 -26.81
CA ARG A 350 -32.60 -9.73 -26.85
C ARG A 350 -31.70 -8.50 -27.00
N ASN A 351 -30.38 -8.69 -27.03
CA ASN A 351 -29.37 -7.62 -26.98
C ASN A 351 -29.63 -6.58 -25.85
N LYS A 352 -30.08 -7.03 -24.68
CA LYS A 352 -30.46 -6.17 -23.53
C LYS A 352 -29.93 -6.73 -22.23
N ALA A 353 -29.04 -5.98 -21.57
CA ALA A 353 -28.60 -6.31 -20.21
C ALA A 353 -29.67 -5.92 -19.17
N PRO A 354 -29.76 -6.61 -18.03
CA PRO A 354 -30.51 -6.12 -16.88
C PRO A 354 -29.99 -4.74 -16.45
N VAL A 355 -30.88 -3.76 -16.27
CA VAL A 355 -30.57 -2.38 -15.85
C VAL A 355 -29.77 -2.37 -14.55
N LEU A 356 -30.07 -3.29 -13.63
CA LEU A 356 -29.32 -3.48 -12.38
C LEU A 356 -27.85 -3.91 -12.58
N TRP A 357 -27.52 -4.55 -13.71
CA TRP A 357 -26.15 -4.98 -14.02
C TRP A 357 -25.33 -3.88 -14.70
N GLY A 358 -25.98 -2.97 -15.42
CA GLY A 358 -25.38 -1.69 -15.87
C GLY A 358 -25.20 -0.68 -14.71
N GLY A 359 -25.96 -0.84 -13.64
CA GLY A 359 -25.94 0.02 -12.45
C GLY A 359 -24.84 -0.29 -11.43
N CYS A 360 -24.41 0.73 -10.67
CA CYS A 360 -23.60 0.52 -9.48
C CYS A 360 -23.83 1.54 -8.35
N LEU A 361 -23.48 1.13 -7.12
CA LEU A 361 -23.37 2.06 -5.99
C LEU A 361 -21.96 2.64 -5.93
N SER A 362 -21.80 3.90 -6.30
CA SER A 362 -20.52 4.61 -6.24
C SER A 362 -20.22 5.06 -4.81
N ARG A 363 -19.04 4.69 -4.28
CA ARG A 363 -18.62 5.07 -2.92
C ARG A 363 -17.32 5.90 -2.91
N PRO A 364 -17.31 7.07 -2.24
CA PRO A 364 -16.15 7.95 -2.21
C PRO A 364 -15.02 7.36 -1.35
N LEU A 365 -13.82 7.25 -1.93
CA LEU A 365 -12.61 6.84 -1.21
C LEU A 365 -11.53 7.91 -1.27
N LEU A 366 -11.26 8.55 -0.11
CA LEU A 366 -10.18 9.52 0.06
C LEU A 366 -8.83 8.98 -0.44
N LYS A 367 -8.17 9.74 -1.33
CA LYS A 367 -6.82 9.51 -1.83
C LYS A 367 -5.80 9.69 -0.68
N PRO A 368 -4.77 8.85 -0.52
CA PRO A 368 -3.83 8.97 0.60
C PRO A 368 -3.10 10.33 0.60
N GLY A 369 -3.06 10.99 1.76
CA GLY A 369 -2.34 12.27 1.94
C GLY A 369 -3.00 13.48 1.28
N LYS A 370 -4.27 13.37 0.85
CA LYS A 370 -5.06 14.49 0.29
C LYS A 370 -6.07 15.01 1.32
N ALA A 371 -6.55 16.22 1.10
CA ALA A 371 -7.43 16.95 2.02
C ALA A 371 -8.79 16.24 2.17
N PRO A 372 -9.29 15.96 3.38
CA PRO A 372 -10.52 15.19 3.57
C PRO A 372 -11.81 15.96 3.27
N ASP A 373 -11.72 17.28 3.19
CA ASP A 373 -12.79 18.27 2.97
C ASP A 373 -12.96 18.68 1.50
N ASP A 374 -11.99 18.39 0.63
CA ASP A 374 -12.08 18.63 -0.81
C ASP A 374 -12.71 17.42 -1.55
N PRO A 375 -13.83 17.58 -2.28
CA PRO A 375 -14.42 16.51 -3.08
C PRO A 375 -13.44 15.88 -4.09
N LYS A 376 -12.56 16.68 -4.71
CA LYS A 376 -11.57 16.22 -5.72
C LYS A 376 -10.49 15.31 -5.12
N SER A 377 -10.32 15.34 -3.81
CA SER A 377 -9.42 14.47 -3.06
C SER A 377 -9.95 13.04 -2.89
N TYR A 378 -11.18 12.75 -3.31
CA TYR A 378 -11.76 11.41 -3.34
C TYR A 378 -11.64 10.78 -4.74
N ARG A 379 -11.79 9.46 -4.80
CA ARG A 379 -12.08 8.72 -6.05
C ARG A 379 -13.37 7.94 -5.87
N ALA A 380 -14.17 7.86 -6.94
CA ALA A 380 -15.25 6.91 -7.03
C ALA A 380 -14.72 5.46 -6.90
N ILE A 381 -15.57 4.56 -6.41
CA ILE A 381 -15.34 3.11 -6.35
C ILE A 381 -16.69 2.45 -6.59
N ALA A 382 -16.82 1.72 -7.70
CA ALA A 382 -18.06 1.05 -8.09
C ALA A 382 -18.32 -0.23 -7.29
N LEU A 383 -19.45 -0.26 -6.58
CA LEU A 383 -20.02 -1.48 -6.00
C LEU A 383 -21.12 -2.01 -6.93
N GLN A 384 -20.72 -2.74 -7.99
CA GLN A 384 -21.64 -3.48 -8.86
C GLN A 384 -22.05 -4.82 -8.22
N GLU A 385 -23.12 -5.41 -8.77
CA GLU A 385 -23.64 -6.71 -8.38
C GLU A 385 -22.63 -7.87 -8.49
N PRO A 386 -22.51 -8.76 -7.48
CA PRO A 386 -21.64 -9.93 -7.58
C PRO A 386 -22.00 -10.88 -8.71
N ALA A 387 -23.29 -11.02 -9.05
CA ALA A 387 -23.75 -11.82 -10.19
C ALA A 387 -23.24 -11.24 -11.53
N ALA A 388 -23.43 -9.93 -11.76
CA ALA A 388 -22.88 -9.25 -12.92
C ALA A 388 -21.35 -9.43 -13.00
N LYS A 389 -20.64 -9.27 -11.87
CA LYS A 389 -19.18 -9.51 -11.80
C LYS A 389 -18.77 -10.95 -12.12
N ALA A 390 -19.58 -11.95 -11.78
CA ALA A 390 -19.30 -13.33 -12.16
C ALA A 390 -19.48 -13.53 -13.67
N VAL A 391 -20.55 -13.00 -14.26
CA VAL A 391 -20.83 -13.06 -15.71
C VAL A 391 -19.73 -12.35 -16.51
N SER A 392 -19.38 -11.10 -16.19
CA SER A 392 -18.30 -10.37 -16.88
C SER A 392 -16.95 -11.09 -16.72
N LYS A 393 -16.69 -11.73 -15.57
CA LYS A 393 -15.45 -12.47 -15.35
C LYS A 393 -15.36 -13.73 -16.20
N ALA A 394 -16.49 -14.36 -16.55
CA ALA A 394 -16.53 -15.52 -17.44
C ALA A 394 -16.12 -15.17 -18.89
N LEU A 395 -16.26 -13.91 -19.32
CA LEU A 395 -15.78 -13.41 -20.61
C LEU A 395 -14.27 -13.11 -20.63
N ARG A 396 -13.63 -12.90 -19.46
CA ARG A 396 -12.24 -12.43 -19.37
C ARG A 396 -11.21 -13.35 -20.04
N PRO A 397 -11.30 -14.70 -20.00
CA PRO A 397 -10.32 -15.57 -20.66
C PRO A 397 -10.25 -15.32 -22.18
N HIS A 398 -11.39 -15.37 -22.87
CA HIS A 398 -11.51 -15.12 -24.32
C HIS A 398 -11.01 -13.71 -24.68
N LEU A 399 -11.41 -12.69 -23.92
CA LEU A 399 -10.95 -11.32 -24.16
C LEU A 399 -9.45 -11.15 -23.93
N CYS A 400 -8.84 -11.86 -22.96
CA CYS A 400 -7.40 -11.81 -22.73
C CYS A 400 -6.61 -12.51 -23.85
N GLU A 401 -7.12 -13.63 -24.36
CA GLU A 401 -6.53 -14.35 -25.50
C GLU A 401 -6.50 -13.46 -26.75
N ARG A 402 -7.64 -12.86 -27.10
CA ARG A 402 -7.77 -11.97 -28.27
C ARG A 402 -7.00 -10.66 -28.14
N PHE A 403 -6.84 -10.14 -26.92
CA PHE A 403 -5.97 -8.98 -26.70
C PHE A 403 -4.50 -9.34 -26.86
N GLU A 404 -4.06 -10.50 -26.37
CA GLU A 404 -2.66 -10.93 -26.44
C GLU A 404 -2.17 -11.13 -27.89
N SER A 405 -3.05 -11.44 -28.84
CA SER A 405 -2.72 -11.52 -30.27
C SER A 405 -2.52 -10.16 -30.97
N ILE A 406 -2.96 -9.05 -30.38
CA ILE A 406 -2.82 -7.69 -30.96
C ILE A 406 -1.97 -6.74 -30.10
N ALA A 407 -1.67 -7.09 -28.85
CA ALA A 407 -1.01 -6.22 -27.90
C ALA A 407 0.46 -5.92 -28.29
N MET A 408 0.79 -4.63 -28.38
CA MET A 408 2.16 -4.14 -28.60
C MET A 408 3.12 -4.67 -27.50
N GLN A 409 4.39 -4.89 -27.81
CA GLN A 409 5.33 -5.52 -26.86
C GLN A 409 5.52 -4.64 -25.60
N GLY A 410 5.55 -3.31 -25.77
CA GLY A 410 5.64 -2.33 -24.69
C GLY A 410 4.38 -2.17 -23.79
N VAL A 411 3.22 -2.72 -24.16
CA VAL A 411 1.95 -2.52 -23.44
C VAL A 411 1.72 -3.61 -22.39
N GLY A 412 1.44 -3.22 -21.16
CA GLY A 412 1.18 -4.11 -20.03
C GLY A 412 0.07 -3.62 -19.09
N GLY A 413 -0.27 -4.46 -18.10
CA GLY A 413 -1.23 -4.13 -17.05
C GLY A 413 -2.32 -5.18 -16.86
N ALA A 414 -3.11 -5.47 -17.90
CA ALA A 414 -4.14 -6.54 -17.84
C ALA A 414 -3.64 -7.89 -18.38
N ARG A 415 -2.55 -7.88 -19.16
CA ARG A 415 -1.93 -9.06 -19.79
C ARG A 415 -1.42 -10.07 -18.76
N PRO A 416 -1.64 -11.38 -18.97
CA PRO A 416 -1.11 -12.42 -18.09
C PRO A 416 0.43 -12.46 -18.15
N ALA A 417 1.06 -12.74 -17.00
CA ALA A 417 2.52 -12.87 -16.84
C ALA A 417 3.39 -11.64 -17.20
N PHE A 418 2.82 -10.53 -17.67
CA PHE A 418 3.58 -9.29 -17.92
C PHE A 418 3.91 -8.59 -16.60
N ALA A 419 5.19 -8.40 -16.31
CA ALA A 419 5.66 -7.85 -15.03
C ALA A 419 6.03 -6.37 -15.16
N LEU A 420 5.67 -5.55 -14.16
CA LEU A 420 6.05 -4.13 -14.07
C LEU A 420 7.56 -3.86 -14.19
N THR A 421 8.38 -4.88 -13.90
CA THR A 421 9.83 -4.87 -14.10
C THR A 421 10.23 -4.60 -15.54
N ILE A 422 9.43 -5.03 -16.52
CA ILE A 422 9.72 -4.90 -17.96
C ILE A 422 9.74 -3.42 -18.37
N PRO A 423 8.63 -2.65 -18.34
CA PRO A 423 8.65 -1.24 -18.70
C PRO A 423 9.58 -0.42 -17.80
N ALA A 424 9.68 -0.76 -16.50
CA ALA A 424 10.64 -0.10 -15.61
C ALA A 424 12.11 -0.31 -16.04
N LEU A 425 12.46 -1.48 -16.57
CA LEU A 425 13.80 -1.80 -17.07
C LEU A 425 14.01 -1.27 -18.49
N THR A 426 12.99 -1.18 -19.34
CA THR A 426 13.08 -0.54 -20.66
C THR A 426 13.59 0.90 -20.56
N VAL A 427 13.00 1.72 -19.67
CA VAL A 427 13.50 3.10 -19.46
C VAL A 427 14.91 3.10 -18.85
N GLN A 428 15.21 2.22 -17.90
CA GLN A 428 16.56 2.17 -17.30
C GLN A 428 17.64 1.72 -18.32
N ALA A 429 17.32 0.79 -19.21
CA ALA A 429 18.20 0.33 -20.28
C ALA A 429 18.46 1.46 -21.27
N ALA A 430 17.41 2.19 -21.70
CA ALA A 430 17.53 3.35 -22.56
C ALA A 430 18.44 4.44 -21.96
N MET A 431 18.21 4.79 -20.68
CA MET A 431 19.04 5.75 -19.94
C MET A 431 20.50 5.28 -19.84
N SER A 432 20.74 4.01 -19.51
CA SER A 432 22.10 3.46 -19.36
C SER A 432 22.83 3.41 -20.71
N CYS A 433 22.15 2.97 -21.77
CA CYS A 433 22.67 2.97 -23.13
C CYS A 433 23.01 4.38 -23.63
N ALA A 434 22.16 5.38 -23.38
CA ALA A 434 22.41 6.77 -23.75
C ALA A 434 23.59 7.39 -22.98
N HIS A 435 23.74 7.11 -21.67
CA HIS A 435 24.92 7.51 -20.89
C HIS A 435 26.21 6.89 -21.47
N SER A 436 26.21 5.59 -21.77
CA SER A 436 27.36 4.90 -22.36
C SER A 436 27.72 5.43 -23.75
N ALA A 437 26.72 5.66 -24.61
CA ALA A 437 26.89 6.25 -25.94
C ALA A 437 27.15 7.78 -25.93
N LYS A 438 27.13 8.42 -24.75
CA LYS A 438 27.21 9.88 -24.58
C LYS A 438 26.17 10.66 -25.41
N ARG A 439 24.98 10.07 -25.67
CA ARG A 439 23.87 10.71 -26.41
C ARG A 439 22.91 11.41 -25.44
N SER A 440 22.37 12.55 -25.85
CA SER A 440 21.27 13.19 -25.13
C SER A 440 19.93 12.51 -25.48
N ILE A 441 19.11 12.21 -24.48
CA ILE A 441 17.77 11.61 -24.64
C ILE A 441 16.80 12.20 -23.62
N SER A 442 15.50 12.04 -23.85
CA SER A 442 14.45 12.43 -22.92
C SER A 442 13.52 11.25 -22.64
N VAL A 443 13.13 11.09 -21.38
CA VAL A 443 12.12 10.11 -20.97
C VAL A 443 10.88 10.87 -20.53
N LEU A 444 9.82 10.80 -21.34
CA LEU A 444 8.56 11.49 -21.07
C LEU A 444 7.61 10.53 -20.34
N PHE A 445 7.23 10.88 -19.12
CA PHE A 445 6.23 10.15 -18.33
C PHE A 445 4.89 10.87 -18.44
N ILE A 446 3.82 10.11 -18.64
CA ILE A 446 2.49 10.62 -18.99
C ILE A 446 1.45 10.01 -18.03
N ASP A 447 0.65 10.88 -17.41
CA ASP A 447 -0.42 10.52 -16.46
C ASP A 447 -1.76 11.07 -16.97
N GLY A 448 -2.73 10.17 -17.18
CA GLY A 448 -4.08 10.53 -17.62
C GLY A 448 -5.01 10.96 -16.47
N VAL A 449 -5.81 11.99 -16.69
CA VAL A 449 -6.82 12.45 -15.72
C VAL A 449 -7.98 11.45 -15.66
N ALA A 450 -7.99 10.63 -14.61
CA ALA A 450 -9.07 9.67 -14.35
C ALA A 450 -9.36 8.71 -15.53
N ALA A 451 -8.32 8.33 -16.29
CA ALA A 451 -8.38 7.64 -17.58
C ALA A 451 -9.53 6.63 -17.74
N PHE A 452 -9.65 5.64 -16.84
CA PHE A 452 -10.70 4.61 -16.88
C PHE A 452 -12.15 5.13 -16.86
N TYR A 453 -12.40 6.31 -16.28
CA TYR A 453 -13.71 6.96 -16.23
C TYR A 453 -13.95 7.81 -17.49
N ALA A 454 -12.91 8.46 -18.02
CA ALA A 454 -13.00 9.37 -19.16
C ALA A 454 -12.94 8.66 -20.53
N THR A 455 -12.46 7.41 -20.58
CA THR A 455 -12.27 6.64 -21.83
C THR A 455 -13.55 6.55 -22.66
N SER A 456 -13.49 6.95 -23.94
CA SER A 456 -14.56 6.69 -24.90
C SER A 456 -14.64 5.19 -25.19
N ARG A 457 -15.65 4.54 -24.62
CA ARG A 457 -15.92 3.11 -24.80
C ARG A 457 -16.62 2.79 -26.11
N GLU A 458 -17.09 3.80 -26.83
CA GLU A 458 -17.74 3.62 -28.14
C GLU A 458 -16.77 2.98 -29.13
N SER A 459 -15.47 3.30 -29.06
CA SER A 459 -14.41 2.72 -29.91
C SER A 459 -14.23 1.20 -29.76
N LEU A 460 -14.86 0.57 -28.75
CA LEU A 460 -14.92 -0.89 -28.62
C LEU A 460 -15.81 -1.54 -29.69
N PHE A 461 -16.78 -0.80 -30.22
CA PHE A 461 -17.90 -1.30 -31.02
C PHE A 461 -17.92 -0.67 -32.42
N ARG A 462 -18.67 -1.29 -33.34
CA ARG A 462 -18.93 -0.73 -34.67
C ARG A 462 -19.63 0.62 -34.55
N GLN A 463 -19.17 1.60 -35.31
CA GLN A 463 -19.73 2.96 -35.38
C GLN A 463 -20.01 3.35 -36.84
N ASP A 464 -20.84 4.37 -37.02
CA ASP A 464 -20.87 5.07 -38.32
C ASP A 464 -19.57 5.86 -38.51
N ARG A 465 -18.90 5.61 -39.63
CA ARG A 465 -17.59 6.20 -39.91
C ARG A 465 -17.67 7.71 -40.11
N ALA A 466 -18.70 8.21 -40.79
CA ALA A 466 -18.87 9.64 -41.03
C ALA A 466 -19.08 10.41 -39.71
N THR A 467 -19.93 9.89 -38.82
CA THR A 467 -20.16 10.45 -37.49
C THR A 467 -18.89 10.45 -36.65
N LEU A 468 -18.15 9.35 -36.59
CA LEU A 468 -16.87 9.28 -35.86
C LEU A 468 -15.87 10.31 -36.41
N GLU A 469 -15.69 10.37 -37.73
CA GLU A 469 -14.78 11.33 -38.35
C GLU A 469 -15.16 12.79 -38.05
N GLN A 470 -16.45 13.13 -38.10
CA GLN A 470 -16.95 14.46 -37.74
C GLN A 470 -16.69 14.77 -36.25
N GLN A 471 -16.89 13.81 -35.35
CA GLN A 471 -16.59 13.96 -33.92
C GLN A 471 -15.09 14.20 -33.69
N LEU A 472 -14.20 13.39 -34.26
CA LEU A 472 -12.76 13.55 -34.06
C LEU A 472 -12.23 14.88 -34.62
N ARG A 473 -12.73 15.31 -35.79
CA ARG A 473 -12.40 16.61 -36.41
C ARG A 473 -12.95 17.83 -35.67
N SER A 474 -13.86 17.64 -34.72
CA SER A 474 -14.35 18.74 -33.85
C SER A 474 -13.43 19.04 -32.65
N GLY A 475 -12.45 18.17 -32.37
CA GLY A 475 -11.50 18.31 -31.28
C GLY A 475 -10.19 19.02 -31.67
N PRO A 476 -9.27 19.26 -30.71
CA PRO A 476 -8.00 19.97 -30.89
C PRO A 476 -6.89 19.12 -31.56
N CYS A 477 -7.26 18.09 -32.33
CA CYS A 477 -6.33 17.14 -32.93
C CYS A 477 -5.99 17.53 -34.38
N SER A 478 -4.76 17.28 -34.82
CA SER A 478 -4.36 17.52 -36.21
C SER A 478 -4.94 16.45 -37.14
N GLU A 479 -5.24 16.83 -38.39
CA GLU A 479 -5.78 15.89 -39.39
C GLU A 479 -4.84 14.69 -39.63
N GLU A 480 -3.52 14.87 -39.50
CA GLU A 480 -2.57 13.75 -39.60
C GLU A 480 -2.75 12.71 -38.49
N VAL A 481 -2.94 13.15 -37.25
CA VAL A 481 -3.14 12.26 -36.09
C VAL A 481 -4.53 11.61 -36.16
N ILE A 482 -5.55 12.36 -36.59
CA ILE A 482 -6.90 11.85 -36.83
C ILE A 482 -6.88 10.76 -37.92
N ALA A 483 -6.27 11.03 -39.08
CA ALA A 483 -6.16 10.07 -40.19
C ALA A 483 -5.38 8.80 -39.79
N ALA A 484 -4.28 8.94 -39.05
CA ALA A 484 -3.53 7.80 -38.54
C ALA A 484 -4.34 6.95 -37.52
N PHE A 485 -5.06 7.60 -36.59
CA PHE A 485 -5.94 6.91 -35.65
C PHE A 485 -7.08 6.16 -36.35
N LEU A 486 -7.68 6.79 -37.35
CA LEU A 486 -8.74 6.23 -38.17
C LEU A 486 -8.29 5.05 -39.05
N ALA A 487 -6.98 4.93 -39.32
CA ALA A 487 -6.38 3.76 -39.96
C ALA A 487 -6.12 2.61 -38.96
N PHE A 488 -5.80 2.92 -37.69
CA PHE A 488 -5.60 1.93 -36.63
C PHE A 488 -6.88 1.53 -35.86
N LEU A 489 -8.00 2.23 -36.07
CA LEU A 489 -9.32 1.91 -35.55
C LEU A 489 -10.27 1.50 -36.70
N PRO A 490 -10.43 0.19 -36.97
CA PRO A 490 -11.35 -0.30 -37.99
C PRO A 490 -12.81 0.03 -37.69
N GLU A 491 -13.63 0.21 -38.74
CA GLU A 491 -15.06 0.56 -38.63
C GLU A 491 -15.87 -0.44 -37.79
N VAL A 492 -15.42 -1.70 -37.72
CA VAL A 492 -16.05 -2.77 -36.94
C VAL A 492 -15.85 -2.62 -35.41
N GLY A 493 -15.00 -1.68 -34.98
CA GLY A 493 -14.66 -1.45 -33.57
C GLY A 493 -13.52 -2.34 -33.06
N ALA A 494 -12.86 -1.90 -31.99
CA ALA A 494 -11.63 -2.51 -31.47
C ALA A 494 -11.79 -3.98 -31.02
N LEU A 495 -12.98 -4.40 -30.58
CA LEU A 495 -13.22 -5.79 -30.16
C LEU A 495 -13.37 -6.74 -31.35
N GLU A 496 -14.20 -6.38 -32.35
CA GLU A 496 -14.43 -7.22 -33.54
C GLU A 496 -13.15 -7.30 -34.38
N ALA A 497 -12.40 -6.20 -34.51
CA ALA A 497 -11.09 -6.15 -35.16
C ALA A 497 -10.06 -7.09 -34.53
N ALA A 498 -10.14 -7.34 -33.22
CA ALA A 498 -9.28 -8.29 -32.51
C ALA A 498 -9.75 -9.76 -32.60
N GLY A 499 -10.81 -10.05 -33.37
CA GLY A 499 -11.41 -11.38 -33.45
C GLY A 499 -12.18 -11.79 -32.20
N VAL A 500 -12.69 -10.85 -31.40
CA VAL A 500 -13.67 -11.17 -30.35
C VAL A 500 -14.98 -11.62 -31.00
N ASN A 501 -15.59 -12.70 -30.50
CA ASN A 501 -16.77 -13.27 -31.13
C ASN A 501 -17.99 -12.32 -31.01
N THR A 502 -18.87 -12.35 -32.01
CA THR A 502 -20.00 -11.41 -32.14
C THR A 502 -20.95 -11.45 -30.95
N ALA A 503 -21.20 -12.62 -30.36
CA ALA A 503 -22.01 -12.75 -29.15
C ALA A 503 -21.39 -12.00 -27.94
N THR A 504 -20.06 -12.07 -27.77
CA THR A 504 -19.35 -11.35 -26.71
C THR A 504 -19.35 -9.84 -26.97
N VAL A 505 -19.15 -9.42 -28.22
CA VAL A 505 -19.25 -7.99 -28.61
C VAL A 505 -20.64 -7.45 -28.29
N ALA A 506 -21.71 -8.13 -28.74
CA ALA A 506 -23.09 -7.75 -28.45
C ALA A 506 -23.39 -7.74 -26.94
N ALA A 507 -22.94 -8.74 -26.17
CA ALA A 507 -23.11 -8.78 -24.73
C ALA A 507 -22.47 -7.57 -24.02
N LEU A 508 -21.26 -7.20 -24.44
CA LEU A 508 -20.54 -6.05 -23.91
C LEU A 508 -21.21 -4.74 -24.31
N GLN A 509 -21.69 -4.63 -25.56
CA GLN A 509 -22.43 -3.47 -26.05
C GLN A 509 -23.71 -3.27 -25.23
N ALA A 510 -24.56 -4.29 -25.13
CA ALA A 510 -25.78 -4.26 -24.33
C ALA A 510 -25.54 -3.96 -22.84
N THR A 511 -24.38 -4.36 -22.29
CA THR A 511 -24.02 -4.07 -20.89
C THR A 511 -23.45 -2.66 -20.71
N LEU A 512 -22.81 -2.08 -21.72
CA LEU A 512 -22.19 -0.75 -21.66
C LEU A 512 -23.10 0.39 -22.16
N SER A 513 -24.06 0.13 -23.06
CA SER A 513 -24.94 1.18 -23.61
C SER A 513 -25.90 1.82 -22.58
N GLY A 514 -26.11 1.21 -21.42
CA GLY A 514 -27.07 1.67 -20.40
C GLY A 514 -26.51 1.65 -18.99
N THR A 515 -25.26 2.09 -18.79
CA THR A 515 -24.65 2.12 -17.46
C THR A 515 -24.96 3.39 -16.69
N TRP A 516 -25.03 3.26 -15.37
CA TRP A 516 -25.38 4.34 -14.46
C TRP A 516 -24.81 4.10 -13.07
N TYR A 517 -24.79 5.14 -12.22
CA TYR A 517 -24.50 4.98 -10.81
C TYR A 517 -25.38 5.84 -9.91
N THR A 518 -25.43 5.46 -8.64
CA THR A 518 -25.93 6.30 -7.55
C THR A 518 -24.94 6.32 -6.39
N THR A 519 -24.88 7.43 -5.67
CA THR A 519 -24.17 7.57 -4.38
C THR A 519 -25.09 7.36 -3.17
N LEU A 520 -26.41 7.47 -3.39
CA LEU A 520 -27.49 7.39 -2.40
C LEU A 520 -28.60 6.46 -2.95
N PRO A 521 -28.62 5.16 -2.56
CA PRO A 521 -29.56 4.17 -3.11
C PRO A 521 -31.05 4.49 -2.95
N GLU A 522 -31.39 5.42 -2.07
CA GLU A 522 -32.75 5.85 -1.77
C GLU A 522 -33.19 7.10 -2.58
N ALA A 523 -32.30 7.70 -3.40
CA ALA A 523 -32.62 8.81 -4.29
C ALA A 523 -33.44 8.35 -5.53
N LYS A 524 -34.18 9.29 -6.15
CA LYS A 524 -34.84 9.05 -7.45
C LYS A 524 -33.89 9.31 -8.61
N GLU A 525 -33.03 10.29 -8.40
CA GLU A 525 -32.02 10.77 -9.32
C GLU A 525 -30.82 9.82 -9.35
N VAL A 526 -30.40 9.46 -10.57
CA VAL A 526 -29.21 8.66 -10.85
C VAL A 526 -28.33 9.37 -11.86
N PHE A 527 -27.08 8.96 -11.95
CA PHE A 527 -26.12 9.50 -12.92
C PHE A 527 -25.98 8.49 -14.06
N SER A 528 -26.63 8.76 -15.20
CA SER A 528 -26.49 7.97 -16.42
C SER A 528 -25.18 8.35 -17.10
N THR A 529 -24.30 7.38 -17.35
CA THR A 529 -22.92 7.63 -17.79
C THR A 529 -22.75 7.41 -19.29
N GLU A 530 -22.09 8.31 -20.00
CA GLU A 530 -21.76 8.15 -21.42
C GLU A 530 -20.41 7.43 -21.62
N LYS A 531 -19.38 7.82 -20.85
CA LYS A 531 -18.01 7.33 -20.97
C LYS A 531 -17.61 6.36 -19.85
N GLY A 532 -16.47 5.70 -20.03
CA GLY A 532 -15.79 4.94 -19.00
C GLY A 532 -16.03 3.43 -18.98
N THR A 533 -15.04 2.71 -18.43
CA THR A 533 -14.99 1.24 -18.37
C THR A 533 -15.31 0.67 -16.97
N VAL A 534 -15.81 1.53 -16.07
CA VAL A 534 -16.26 1.22 -14.70
C VAL A 534 -15.17 0.59 -13.79
N PRO A 535 -14.26 1.39 -13.22
CA PRO A 535 -13.25 0.96 -12.24
C PRO A 535 -13.76 0.09 -11.10
N GLY A 536 -13.23 -1.13 -11.03
CA GLY A 536 -13.66 -2.16 -10.07
C GLY A 536 -14.60 -3.23 -10.67
N ALA A 537 -14.97 -3.08 -11.94
CA ALA A 537 -15.49 -4.16 -12.77
C ALA A 537 -14.38 -5.16 -13.16
N PRO A 538 -14.70 -6.42 -13.48
CA PRO A 538 -13.70 -7.46 -13.79
C PRO A 538 -12.98 -7.30 -15.13
N LEU A 539 -13.52 -6.46 -16.02
CA LEU A 539 -13.04 -6.24 -17.39
C LEU A 539 -12.51 -4.82 -17.65
N ALA A 540 -12.63 -3.90 -16.68
CA ALA A 540 -12.29 -2.48 -16.86
C ALA A 540 -10.83 -2.28 -17.32
N ASP A 541 -9.91 -3.05 -16.74
CA ASP A 541 -8.49 -3.06 -17.07
C ASP A 541 -8.22 -3.46 -18.53
N LEU A 542 -8.99 -4.42 -19.04
CA LEU A 542 -8.81 -5.01 -20.36
C LEU A 542 -9.52 -4.21 -21.46
N LEU A 543 -10.77 -3.79 -21.23
CA LEU A 543 -11.52 -2.95 -22.17
C LEU A 543 -10.86 -1.58 -22.38
N PHE A 544 -10.28 -1.00 -21.31
CA PHE A 544 -9.43 0.18 -21.41
C PHE A 544 -8.25 -0.03 -22.39
N GLN A 545 -7.59 -1.18 -22.30
CA GLN A 545 -6.44 -1.52 -23.17
C GLN A 545 -6.85 -1.74 -24.63
N TYR A 546 -8.04 -2.28 -24.90
CA TYR A 546 -8.59 -2.38 -26.27
C TYR A 546 -8.77 -0.99 -26.92
N VAL A 547 -9.30 -0.01 -26.18
CA VAL A 547 -9.41 1.37 -26.68
C VAL A 547 -8.04 2.05 -26.81
N LEU A 548 -7.18 1.88 -25.79
CA LEU A 548 -5.84 2.46 -25.76
C LEU A 548 -4.93 1.97 -26.90
N GLN A 549 -5.13 0.75 -27.40
CA GLN A 549 -4.30 0.15 -28.44
C GLN A 549 -4.26 1.01 -29.72
N ALA A 550 -5.39 1.54 -30.20
CA ALA A 550 -5.43 2.39 -31.39
C ALA A 550 -4.66 3.71 -31.18
N ALA A 551 -4.84 4.35 -30.02
CA ALA A 551 -4.11 5.56 -29.64
C ALA A 551 -2.58 5.33 -29.53
N ILE A 552 -2.16 4.19 -28.96
CA ILE A 552 -0.74 3.85 -28.82
C ILE A 552 -0.09 3.50 -30.18
N LEU A 553 -0.79 2.78 -31.06
CA LEU A 553 -0.31 2.50 -32.42
C LEU A 553 -0.14 3.80 -33.23
N THR A 554 -1.12 4.70 -33.13
CA THR A 554 -1.07 6.05 -33.73
C THR A 554 0.14 6.82 -33.22
N LEU A 555 0.35 6.82 -31.90
CA LEU A 555 1.47 7.54 -31.28
C LEU A 555 2.83 6.96 -31.69
N ASP A 556 3.00 5.63 -31.70
CA ASP A 556 4.22 4.97 -32.17
C ASP A 556 4.53 5.33 -33.63
N PHE A 557 3.52 5.27 -34.51
CA PHE A 557 3.65 5.66 -35.92
C PHE A 557 4.10 7.12 -36.07
N MET A 558 3.46 8.06 -35.38
CA MET A 558 3.81 9.48 -35.47
C MET A 558 5.19 9.78 -34.89
N LEU A 559 5.56 9.20 -33.74
CA LEU A 559 6.89 9.38 -33.14
C LEU A 559 8.01 8.85 -34.05
N ARG A 560 7.78 7.74 -34.77
CA ARG A 560 8.74 7.19 -35.74
C ARG A 560 8.81 8.04 -37.01
N ARG A 561 7.66 8.45 -37.56
CA ARG A 561 7.57 9.32 -38.74
C ARG A 561 8.26 10.67 -38.51
N SER A 562 8.19 11.23 -37.31
CA SER A 562 8.90 12.46 -36.92
C SER A 562 10.38 12.23 -36.53
N GLY A 563 10.90 11.00 -36.54
CA GLY A 563 12.29 10.68 -36.17
C GLY A 563 12.65 10.80 -34.69
N ILE A 564 11.69 11.17 -33.84
CA ILE A 564 11.87 11.45 -32.40
C ILE A 564 11.78 10.21 -31.51
N ALA A 565 11.20 9.11 -31.99
CA ALA A 565 11.25 7.81 -31.30
C ALA A 565 12.71 7.34 -31.13
N MET A 566 13.14 7.08 -29.90
CA MET A 566 14.51 6.60 -29.62
C MET A 566 14.80 5.29 -30.36
N CYS A 567 15.93 5.23 -31.06
CA CYS A 567 16.39 4.03 -31.75
C CYS A 567 17.76 3.58 -31.25
N VAL A 568 18.02 2.28 -31.39
CA VAL A 568 19.33 1.66 -31.19
C VAL A 568 19.67 0.78 -32.39
N ARG A 569 20.94 0.78 -32.82
CA ARG A 569 21.41 -0.11 -33.89
C ARG A 569 21.98 -1.39 -33.29
N ALA A 570 21.36 -2.53 -33.58
CA ALA A 570 21.78 -3.84 -33.11
C ALA A 570 21.81 -4.84 -34.28
N GLN A 571 22.92 -5.55 -34.43
CA GLN A 571 23.13 -6.53 -35.52
C GLN A 571 22.88 -5.96 -36.93
N GLY A 572 23.23 -4.68 -37.15
CA GLY A 572 22.99 -3.96 -38.41
C GLY A 572 21.59 -3.35 -38.56
N ASN A 573 20.60 -3.81 -37.79
CA ASN A 573 19.22 -3.34 -37.86
C ASN A 573 18.96 -2.18 -36.89
N GLU A 574 18.04 -1.29 -37.26
CA GLU A 574 17.56 -0.20 -36.42
C GLU A 574 16.32 -0.65 -35.64
N VAL A 575 16.42 -0.64 -34.30
CA VAL A 575 15.35 -1.09 -33.40
C VAL A 575 14.82 0.13 -32.65
N HIS A 576 13.55 0.46 -32.87
CA HIS A 576 12.88 1.61 -32.26
C HIS A 576 12.25 1.26 -30.90
N ALA A 577 12.24 2.22 -30.00
CA ALA A 577 11.53 2.16 -28.74
C ALA A 577 10.02 2.36 -28.97
N GLU A 578 9.25 1.31 -28.75
CA GLU A 578 7.79 1.38 -28.65
C GLU A 578 7.35 2.19 -27.40
N PRO A 579 6.21 2.91 -27.46
CA PRO A 579 5.54 3.44 -26.29
C PRO A 579 5.31 2.36 -25.23
N CYS A 580 5.78 2.60 -24.00
CA CYS A 580 5.69 1.65 -22.90
C CYS A 580 4.53 2.01 -21.97
N SER A 581 3.54 1.14 -21.81
CA SER A 581 2.36 1.37 -20.96
C SER A 581 2.28 0.35 -19.82
N TRP A 582 1.87 0.82 -18.65
CA TRP A 582 1.27 0.00 -17.60
C TRP A 582 -0.10 0.58 -17.25
N LEU A 583 -1.13 0.14 -17.97
CA LEU A 583 -2.45 0.78 -17.94
C LEU A 583 -2.34 2.27 -18.33
N ASP A 584 -2.75 3.18 -17.44
CA ASP A 584 -2.74 4.63 -17.59
C ASP A 584 -1.36 5.28 -17.38
N ASP A 585 -0.39 4.57 -16.79
CA ASP A 585 1.01 5.02 -16.73
C ASP A 585 1.70 4.78 -18.10
N LEU A 586 1.80 5.80 -18.94
CA LEU A 586 2.48 5.74 -20.26
C LEU A 586 3.88 6.39 -20.20
N THR A 587 4.85 5.82 -20.90
CA THR A 587 6.23 6.33 -21.00
C THR A 587 6.74 6.28 -22.42
N LEU A 588 7.31 7.39 -22.90
CA LEU A 588 7.96 7.50 -24.21
C LEU A 588 9.47 7.70 -24.04
N LEU A 589 10.23 7.13 -24.96
CA LEU A 589 11.69 7.29 -25.05
C LEU A 589 12.01 8.12 -26.28
N ILE A 590 12.49 9.34 -26.06
CA ILE A 590 12.64 10.37 -27.08
C ILE A 590 14.12 10.64 -27.33
N GLN A 591 14.49 10.75 -28.60
CA GLN A 591 15.82 11.16 -29.06
C GLN A 591 15.74 12.44 -29.90
N ALA A 592 16.89 13.07 -30.09
CA ALA A 592 17.10 14.12 -31.08
C ALA A 592 18.42 13.87 -31.82
N GLY A 593 18.61 14.54 -32.97
CA GLY A 593 19.86 14.51 -33.73
C GLY A 593 20.98 15.21 -32.97
N GLU A 594 20.76 16.45 -32.56
CA GLU A 594 21.68 17.19 -31.70
C GLU A 594 21.12 17.38 -30.28
N ALA A 595 22.00 17.79 -29.36
CA ALA A 595 21.58 18.04 -27.99
C ALA A 595 20.64 19.26 -27.87
N GLN A 596 20.72 20.25 -28.77
CA GLN A 596 19.91 21.47 -28.65
C GLN A 596 18.43 21.25 -29.02
N ASP A 597 18.13 20.29 -29.90
CA ASP A 597 16.78 20.03 -30.42
C ASP A 597 15.97 19.11 -29.49
N LEU A 598 16.60 18.53 -28.46
CA LEU A 598 15.95 17.56 -27.57
C LEU A 598 14.75 18.15 -26.81
N ALA A 599 14.78 19.45 -26.49
CA ALA A 599 13.67 20.16 -25.85
C ALA A 599 12.45 20.22 -26.78
N GLU A 600 12.66 20.56 -28.05
CA GLU A 600 11.63 20.63 -29.10
C GLU A 600 11.06 19.23 -29.41
N ALA A 601 11.93 18.23 -29.62
CA ALA A 601 11.51 16.84 -29.80
C ALA A 601 10.70 16.28 -28.61
N THR A 602 11.02 16.70 -27.39
CA THR A 602 10.26 16.33 -26.18
C THR A 602 8.89 17.02 -26.13
N SER A 603 8.82 18.30 -26.53
CA SER A 603 7.55 19.02 -26.66
C SER A 603 6.65 18.38 -27.72
N GLN A 604 7.18 18.14 -28.92
CA GLN A 604 6.45 17.49 -30.02
C GLN A 604 5.92 16.11 -29.61
N ALA A 605 6.73 15.30 -28.91
CA ALA A 605 6.27 14.02 -28.37
C ALA A 605 5.12 14.17 -27.36
N ALA A 606 5.13 15.21 -26.53
CA ALA A 606 4.07 15.50 -25.58
C ALA A 606 2.79 16.02 -26.26
N MET A 607 2.91 16.82 -27.33
CA MET A 607 1.79 17.26 -28.15
C MET A 607 1.12 16.08 -28.86
N LEU A 608 1.91 15.21 -29.50
CA LEU A 608 1.40 13.99 -30.15
C LEU A 608 0.72 13.07 -29.14
N ALA A 609 1.30 12.89 -27.95
CA ALA A 609 0.70 12.08 -26.90
C ALA A 609 -0.60 12.68 -26.36
N HIS A 610 -0.68 14.02 -26.23
CA HIS A 610 -1.92 14.72 -25.88
C HIS A 610 -3.01 14.42 -26.90
N GLN A 611 -2.74 14.67 -28.19
CA GLN A 611 -3.70 14.45 -29.26
C GLN A 611 -4.16 12.98 -29.34
N CYS A 612 -3.23 12.02 -29.36
CA CYS A 612 -3.58 10.60 -29.44
C CYS A 612 -4.44 10.11 -28.25
N LEU A 613 -4.20 10.61 -27.04
CA LEU A 613 -4.98 10.23 -25.85
C LEU A 613 -6.30 11.00 -25.76
N HIS A 614 -6.37 12.24 -26.25
CA HIS A 614 -7.61 13.01 -26.35
C HIS A 614 -8.62 12.35 -27.31
N LEU A 615 -8.17 11.75 -28.43
CA LEU A 615 -9.03 11.00 -29.36
C LEU A 615 -9.79 9.83 -28.69
N ILE A 616 -9.29 9.29 -27.57
CA ILE A 616 -9.97 8.28 -26.76
C ILE A 616 -10.57 8.84 -25.45
N GLY A 617 -10.69 10.16 -25.34
CA GLY A 617 -11.29 10.88 -24.22
C GLY A 617 -10.41 11.04 -22.98
N ILE A 618 -9.08 10.83 -23.08
CA ILE A 618 -8.16 10.90 -21.94
C ILE A 618 -7.38 12.21 -21.95
N GLU A 619 -7.73 13.09 -21.02
CA GLU A 619 -7.01 14.33 -20.73
C GLU A 619 -5.66 14.11 -20.03
N LEU A 620 -4.67 14.95 -20.32
CA LEU A 620 -3.32 14.84 -19.73
C LEU A 620 -3.09 15.74 -18.51
N ASN A 621 -2.43 15.16 -17.51
CA ASN A 621 -2.28 15.76 -16.19
C ASN A 621 -0.94 16.50 -16.02
N TYR A 622 -0.85 17.74 -16.51
CA TYR A 622 0.34 18.59 -16.39
C TYR A 622 0.55 19.22 -14.98
N ALA A 623 0.03 18.59 -13.93
CA ALA A 623 0.38 18.93 -12.55
C ALA A 623 1.79 18.42 -12.19
N ALA A 624 2.46 19.03 -11.21
CA ALA A 624 3.77 18.56 -10.77
C ALA A 624 3.71 17.13 -10.19
N ASN A 625 4.74 16.33 -10.47
CA ASN A 625 4.83 14.88 -10.21
C ASN A 625 3.79 14.02 -10.96
N LYS A 626 3.28 14.50 -12.10
CA LYS A 626 2.35 13.78 -12.98
C LYS A 626 2.93 13.63 -14.39
N THR A 627 2.44 14.36 -15.40
CA THR A 627 3.08 14.36 -16.72
C THR A 627 4.34 15.24 -16.70
N GLU A 628 5.52 14.63 -16.76
CA GLU A 628 6.84 15.30 -16.61
C GLU A 628 7.92 14.61 -17.48
N ALA A 629 8.91 15.39 -17.93
CA ALA A 629 10.04 14.92 -18.71
C ALA A 629 11.31 14.79 -17.86
N LEU A 630 11.98 13.64 -17.94
CA LEU A 630 13.31 13.41 -17.38
C LEU A 630 14.36 13.49 -18.49
N MET A 631 15.05 14.62 -18.59
CA MET A 631 16.00 14.90 -19.68
C MET A 631 17.43 14.53 -19.29
N ILE A 632 18.13 13.83 -20.17
CA ILE A 632 19.53 13.41 -20.00
C ILE A 632 20.38 14.14 -21.03
N TRP A 633 21.25 15.02 -20.53
CA TRP A 633 22.13 15.86 -21.36
C TRP A 633 23.55 15.27 -21.40
N LYS A 634 23.95 14.74 -22.56
CA LYS A 634 25.28 14.17 -22.82
C LYS A 634 25.77 14.47 -24.25
N GLY A 635 27.09 14.45 -24.44
CA GLY A 635 27.73 14.68 -25.73
C GLY A 635 28.06 16.15 -25.99
N LYS A 636 28.41 16.47 -27.24
CA LYS A 636 28.71 17.84 -27.71
C LYS A 636 27.44 18.72 -27.58
N GLY A 637 27.60 20.01 -27.33
CA GLY A 637 26.48 20.97 -27.16
C GLY A 637 25.65 20.83 -25.87
N SER A 638 25.64 19.66 -25.22
CA SER A 638 24.75 19.32 -24.10
C SER A 638 24.76 20.28 -22.90
N ARG A 639 25.88 20.96 -22.61
CA ARG A 639 25.94 21.96 -21.53
C ARG A 639 25.09 23.20 -21.84
N GLY A 640 25.21 23.74 -23.05
CA GLY A 640 24.44 24.92 -23.47
C GLY A 640 22.96 24.62 -23.65
N ALA A 641 22.62 23.45 -24.18
CA ALA A 641 21.24 22.96 -24.25
C ALA A 641 20.61 22.84 -22.84
N ARG A 642 21.33 22.21 -21.90
CA ARG A 642 20.88 22.11 -20.50
C ARG A 642 20.69 23.46 -19.83
N GLU A 643 21.61 24.41 -20.04
CA GLU A 643 21.50 25.77 -19.49
C GLU A 643 20.27 26.49 -20.05
N ARG A 644 20.05 26.43 -21.36
CA ARG A 644 18.86 27.00 -22.01
C ARG A 644 17.58 26.45 -21.37
N THR A 645 17.37 25.14 -21.43
CA THR A 645 16.13 24.50 -20.98
C THR A 645 15.90 24.60 -19.47
N LEU A 646 16.93 24.41 -18.63
CA LEU A 646 16.73 24.36 -17.17
C LEU A 646 16.87 25.72 -16.47
N VAL A 647 17.54 26.70 -17.08
CA VAL A 647 17.79 28.02 -16.45
C VAL A 647 17.04 29.13 -17.18
N ARG A 648 17.16 29.23 -18.51
CA ARG A 648 16.50 30.31 -19.28
C ARG A 648 15.01 30.05 -19.44
N ASP A 649 14.66 28.81 -19.78
CA ASP A 649 13.27 28.37 -19.97
C ASP A 649 12.65 27.84 -18.65
N ALA A 650 13.34 28.05 -17.52
CA ALA A 650 12.94 27.66 -16.16
C ALA A 650 12.52 26.18 -15.97
N GLY A 651 12.97 25.27 -16.84
CA GLY A 651 12.55 23.87 -16.84
C GLY A 651 11.11 23.64 -17.30
N LEU A 652 10.54 24.57 -18.07
CA LEU A 652 9.21 24.47 -18.67
C LEU A 652 9.33 24.39 -20.19
N LEU A 653 8.88 23.28 -20.76
CA LEU A 653 8.73 23.13 -22.21
C LEU A 653 7.32 23.58 -22.59
N ASP A 654 7.24 24.53 -23.51
CA ASP A 654 5.99 24.90 -24.17
C ASP A 654 5.48 23.72 -25.01
N ILE A 655 4.19 23.37 -24.89
CA ILE A 655 3.53 22.37 -25.72
C ILE A 655 2.32 22.95 -26.49
N GLY A 656 2.19 24.27 -26.53
CA GLY A 656 1.12 24.98 -27.23
C GLY A 656 -0.22 25.01 -26.49
N CYS A 657 -1.27 25.33 -27.26
CA CYS A 657 -2.62 25.57 -26.78
C CYS A 657 -3.56 24.41 -27.14
N PHE A 658 -4.22 23.84 -26.14
CA PHE A 658 -5.28 22.83 -26.28
C PHE A 658 -6.53 23.34 -25.54
N ASP A 659 -7.72 23.19 -26.13
CA ASP A 659 -9.00 23.64 -25.54
C ASP A 659 -8.99 25.08 -24.98
N GLY A 660 -8.32 26.00 -25.70
CA GLY A 660 -8.17 27.40 -25.32
C GLY A 660 -7.26 27.66 -24.12
N LYS A 661 -6.51 26.65 -23.65
CA LYS A 661 -5.54 26.76 -22.55
C LYS A 661 -4.13 26.50 -23.06
N HIS A 662 -3.21 27.35 -22.64
CA HIS A 662 -1.79 27.14 -22.88
C HIS A 662 -1.24 26.12 -21.87
N HIS A 663 -0.52 25.10 -22.34
CA HIS A 663 0.04 24.05 -21.50
C HIS A 663 1.57 24.08 -21.49
N TYR A 664 2.15 23.68 -20.36
CA TYR A 664 3.60 23.57 -20.18
C TYR A 664 3.95 22.23 -19.53
N LEU A 665 4.96 21.56 -20.09
CA LEU A 665 5.53 20.32 -19.59
C LEU A 665 6.73 20.62 -18.69
N ARG A 666 6.75 20.06 -17.48
CA ARG A 666 7.87 20.24 -16.54
C ARG A 666 9.02 19.28 -16.82
N CYS A 667 10.24 19.80 -16.84
CA CYS A 667 11.46 19.02 -16.76
C CYS A 667 11.81 18.74 -15.28
N THR A 668 12.16 17.49 -14.96
CA THR A 668 12.61 17.07 -13.62
C THR A 668 13.96 16.33 -13.68
N ASP A 669 14.72 16.39 -12.60
CA ASP A 669 15.94 15.58 -12.40
C ASP A 669 15.64 14.21 -11.78
N GLU A 670 14.48 14.03 -11.11
CA GLU A 670 14.03 12.76 -10.52
C GLU A 670 12.51 12.54 -10.75
N TYR A 671 12.13 11.33 -11.18
CA TYR A 671 10.73 10.92 -11.35
C TYR A 671 10.43 9.55 -10.73
N THR A 672 9.21 9.34 -10.22
CA THR A 672 8.80 8.05 -9.63
C THR A 672 7.99 7.20 -10.62
N HIS A 673 8.67 6.44 -11.47
CA HIS A 673 8.06 5.54 -12.45
C HIS A 673 7.80 4.13 -11.86
N LEU A 674 6.56 3.63 -11.95
CA LEU A 674 6.12 2.31 -11.45
C LEU A 674 6.58 2.00 -10.01
N GLY A 675 6.66 3.05 -9.21
CA GLY A 675 7.06 3.01 -7.81
C GLY A 675 8.57 2.93 -7.55
N SER A 676 9.45 2.92 -8.56
CA SER A 676 10.91 3.15 -8.42
C SER A 676 11.27 4.59 -8.82
N VAL A 677 12.36 5.13 -8.28
CA VAL A 677 12.89 6.44 -8.73
C VAL A 677 13.78 6.24 -9.95
N ARG A 678 13.62 7.10 -10.97
CA ARG A 678 14.55 7.28 -12.08
C ARG A 678 15.10 8.70 -11.97
N ALA A 679 16.43 8.84 -12.06
CA ALA A 679 17.13 10.11 -11.95
C ALA A 679 17.98 10.35 -13.20
N SER A 680 18.22 11.61 -13.58
CA SER A 680 18.97 11.97 -14.81
C SER A 680 20.41 11.40 -14.83
N SER A 681 20.94 11.05 -13.65
CA SER A 681 22.20 10.33 -13.43
C SER A 681 22.20 8.85 -13.84
N ALA A 682 21.03 8.26 -14.14
CA ALA A 682 20.79 6.83 -14.39
C ALA A 682 21.27 5.88 -13.27
N ASN A 683 21.46 6.37 -12.04
CA ASN A 683 21.98 5.58 -10.90
C ASN A 683 20.90 5.23 -9.86
N ALA A 684 21.18 4.23 -9.02
CA ALA A 684 20.24 3.65 -8.08
C ALA A 684 20.11 4.39 -6.73
N ALA A 685 20.94 5.40 -6.47
CA ALA A 685 21.10 5.98 -5.12
C ALA A 685 19.80 6.59 -4.56
N ALA A 686 19.04 7.30 -5.40
CA ALA A 686 17.75 7.90 -5.05
C ALA A 686 16.68 6.83 -4.78
N ASP A 687 16.58 5.80 -5.64
CA ASP A 687 15.64 4.69 -5.45
C ASP A 687 15.97 3.90 -4.17
N LEU A 688 17.24 3.54 -3.95
CA LEU A 688 17.68 2.86 -2.72
C LEU A 688 17.33 3.66 -1.45
N LYS A 689 17.45 5.00 -1.47
CA LYS A 689 17.08 5.90 -0.37
C LYS A 689 15.57 5.86 -0.12
N ARG A 690 14.75 6.02 -1.16
CA ARG A 690 13.28 6.00 -1.06
C ARG A 690 12.74 4.62 -0.67
N ARG A 691 13.28 3.53 -1.25
CA ARG A 691 12.96 2.14 -0.88
C ARG A 691 13.29 1.86 0.59
N ALA A 692 14.44 2.35 1.10
CA ALA A 692 14.78 2.21 2.52
C ALA A 692 13.77 2.96 3.41
N GLN A 693 13.33 4.16 3.03
CA GLN A 693 12.30 4.90 3.76
C GLN A 693 10.96 4.16 3.78
N LEU A 694 10.46 3.69 2.63
CA LEU A 694 9.23 2.90 2.52
C LEU A 694 9.32 1.63 3.39
N ALA A 695 10.40 0.86 3.27
CA ALA A 695 10.63 -0.32 4.11
C ALA A 695 10.69 0.02 5.61
N ARG A 696 11.30 1.14 6.02
CA ARG A 696 11.30 1.61 7.42
C ARG A 696 9.90 1.88 7.95
N THR A 697 9.00 2.50 7.16
CA THR A 697 7.60 2.75 7.60
C THR A 697 6.82 1.49 7.91
N ILE A 698 7.13 0.38 7.21
CA ILE A 698 6.54 -0.94 7.47
C ILE A 698 7.28 -1.64 8.62
N PHE A 699 8.62 -1.52 8.65
CA PHE A 699 9.49 -2.20 9.61
C PHE A 699 9.28 -1.75 11.05
N GLN A 700 9.06 -0.45 11.32
CA GLN A 700 8.87 0.03 12.69
C GLN A 700 7.64 -0.59 13.40
N PRO A 701 6.40 -0.53 12.86
CA PRO A 701 5.26 -1.19 13.48
C PRO A 701 5.40 -2.72 13.52
N LEU A 702 6.03 -3.34 12.51
CA LEU A 702 6.36 -4.77 12.50
C LEU A 702 7.27 -5.14 13.67
N ARG A 703 8.36 -4.40 13.86
CA ARG A 703 9.36 -4.61 14.92
C ARG A 703 8.77 -4.46 16.31
N VAL A 704 7.90 -3.46 16.51
CA VAL A 704 7.29 -3.17 17.80
C VAL A 704 6.19 -4.19 18.15
N ARG A 705 5.32 -4.55 17.19
CA ARG A 705 4.09 -5.30 17.49
C ARG A 705 4.13 -6.80 17.17
N LEU A 706 4.93 -7.22 16.20
CA LEU A 706 4.91 -8.61 15.70
C LEU A 706 6.22 -9.35 15.92
N LEU A 707 7.39 -8.73 15.72
CA LEU A 707 8.68 -9.41 15.94
C LEU A 707 8.93 -9.74 17.43
N ARG A 708 8.27 -9.04 18.35
CA ARG A 708 8.29 -9.30 19.80
C ARG A 708 7.15 -10.22 20.28
N ASN A 709 6.21 -10.61 19.42
CA ASN A 709 5.07 -11.42 19.83
C ASN A 709 5.52 -12.88 20.05
N THR A 710 5.37 -13.36 21.29
CA THR A 710 5.75 -14.72 21.72
C THR A 710 4.84 -15.80 21.14
N GLU A 711 3.60 -15.46 20.75
CA GLU A 711 2.66 -16.40 20.10
C GLU A 711 3.10 -16.80 18.69
N LEU A 712 4.03 -16.05 18.10
CA LEU A 712 4.62 -16.35 16.80
C LEU A 712 5.98 -17.03 16.97
N SER A 713 6.19 -18.15 16.29
CA SER A 713 7.50 -18.79 16.19
C SER A 713 8.52 -17.83 15.55
N ILE A 714 9.81 -18.04 15.85
CA ILE A 714 10.89 -17.25 15.25
C ILE A 714 10.83 -17.37 13.71
N ARG A 715 10.52 -18.56 13.19
CA ARG A 715 10.34 -18.82 11.75
C ARG A 715 9.23 -17.98 11.11
N GLU A 716 8.06 -17.87 11.75
CA GLU A 716 6.97 -17.02 11.27
C GLU A 716 7.35 -15.53 11.33
N ARG A 717 8.02 -15.10 12.39
CA ARG A 717 8.47 -13.70 12.53
C ARG A 717 9.55 -13.32 11.51
N CYS A 718 10.50 -14.22 11.20
CA CYS A 718 11.43 -14.05 10.09
C CYS A 718 10.71 -14.03 8.74
N HIS A 719 9.77 -14.95 8.49
CA HIS A 719 8.96 -14.93 7.27
C HIS A 719 8.22 -13.60 7.08
N LEU A 720 7.77 -12.96 8.17
CA LEU A 720 7.13 -11.64 8.12
C LEU A 720 8.10 -10.51 7.79
N LEU A 721 9.29 -10.52 8.40
CA LEU A 721 10.37 -9.59 8.03
C LEU A 721 10.68 -9.66 6.54
N PHE A 722 10.75 -10.88 5.99
CA PHE A 722 11.10 -11.12 4.60
C PHE A 722 9.96 -10.75 3.63
N SER A 723 8.74 -11.18 3.92
CA SER A 723 7.56 -10.95 3.07
C SER A 723 6.98 -9.52 3.12
N THR A 724 7.43 -8.68 4.07
CA THR A 724 6.95 -7.29 4.19
C THR A 724 8.08 -6.26 4.05
N ALA A 725 8.94 -6.10 5.06
CA ALA A 725 9.95 -5.04 5.08
C ALA A 725 11.05 -5.27 4.03
N LEU A 726 11.64 -6.47 3.95
CA LEU A 726 12.66 -6.75 2.93
C LEU A 726 12.04 -6.80 1.53
N ALA A 727 10.87 -7.41 1.34
CA ALA A 727 10.17 -7.39 0.06
C ALA A 727 9.90 -5.96 -0.44
N SER A 728 9.51 -5.05 0.45
CA SER A 728 9.35 -3.62 0.13
C SER A 728 10.68 -2.92 -0.20
N TYR A 729 11.80 -3.39 0.36
CA TYR A 729 13.12 -2.83 0.11
C TYR A 729 13.71 -3.32 -1.22
N THR A 730 13.57 -4.62 -1.52
CA THR A 730 14.09 -5.25 -2.75
C THR A 730 13.17 -5.10 -3.96
N HIS A 731 12.03 -4.42 -3.83
CA HIS A 731 11.09 -4.21 -4.94
C HIS A 731 11.72 -3.36 -6.04
N GLY A 732 11.68 -3.83 -7.29
CA GLY A 732 12.30 -3.14 -8.44
C GLY A 732 13.83 -3.24 -8.51
N LEU A 733 14.47 -3.84 -7.50
CA LEU A 733 15.94 -3.87 -7.38
C LEU A 733 16.63 -4.60 -8.55
N GLY A 734 15.96 -5.57 -9.16
CA GLY A 734 16.48 -6.28 -10.35
C GLY A 734 16.60 -5.42 -11.61
N THR A 735 16.04 -4.21 -11.63
CA THR A 735 16.23 -3.24 -12.73
C THR A 735 17.57 -2.50 -12.66
N TRP A 736 18.36 -2.70 -11.60
CA TRP A 736 19.64 -2.04 -11.38
C TRP A 736 20.81 -3.03 -11.47
N SER A 737 21.97 -2.57 -11.93
CA SER A 737 23.24 -3.34 -11.92
C SER A 737 24.04 -3.14 -10.62
N LEU A 738 23.88 -2.00 -9.94
CA LEU A 738 24.65 -1.59 -8.74
C LEU A 738 26.18 -1.65 -8.96
N SER A 739 26.64 -1.28 -10.15
CA SER A 739 28.05 -1.36 -10.54
C SER A 739 28.96 -0.41 -9.75
N GLN A 740 28.43 0.66 -9.17
CA GLN A 740 29.23 1.58 -8.35
C GLN A 740 29.33 1.10 -6.91
N ALA A 741 30.55 1.08 -6.37
CA ALA A 741 30.82 0.62 -4.99
C ALA A 741 29.97 1.35 -3.93
N GLY A 742 29.66 2.63 -4.13
CA GLY A 742 28.79 3.42 -3.24
C GLY A 742 27.33 2.94 -3.23
N GLU A 743 26.76 2.60 -4.39
CA GLU A 743 25.40 2.06 -4.50
C GLU A 743 25.30 0.70 -3.83
N TRP A 744 26.28 -0.18 -4.09
CA TRP A 744 26.38 -1.49 -3.46
C TRP A 744 26.49 -1.37 -1.94
N GLN A 745 27.35 -0.46 -1.45
CA GLN A 745 27.51 -0.21 -0.01
C GLN A 745 26.23 0.36 0.61
N GLN A 746 25.51 1.25 -0.07
CA GLN A 746 24.21 1.79 0.38
C GLN A 746 23.17 0.66 0.49
N PHE A 747 23.04 -0.18 -0.53
CA PHE A 747 22.14 -1.33 -0.53
C PHE A 747 22.45 -2.29 0.63
N ARG A 748 23.70 -2.73 0.71
CA ARG A 748 24.21 -3.63 1.76
C ARG A 748 23.93 -3.09 3.17
N LYS A 749 24.25 -1.80 3.41
CA LYS A 749 24.08 -1.12 4.70
C LYS A 749 22.63 -1.08 5.15
N GLU A 750 21.69 -0.75 4.26
CA GLU A 750 20.26 -0.67 4.59
C GLU A 750 19.61 -2.06 4.72
N TYR A 751 19.95 -3.02 3.86
CA TYR A 751 19.52 -4.41 3.99
C TYR A 751 19.90 -4.99 5.36
N MET A 752 21.17 -4.83 5.75
CA MET A 752 21.67 -5.33 7.04
C MET A 752 21.11 -4.58 8.25
N LYS A 753 20.69 -3.30 8.12
CA LYS A 753 19.99 -2.59 9.22
C LYS A 753 18.66 -3.25 9.58
N PHE A 754 17.88 -3.71 8.61
CA PHE A 754 16.61 -4.40 8.87
C PHE A 754 16.84 -5.77 9.54
N LEU A 755 17.83 -6.53 9.08
CA LEU A 755 18.21 -7.80 9.70
C LEU A 755 18.73 -7.60 11.14
N ARG A 756 19.78 -6.77 11.34
CA ARG A 756 20.34 -6.46 12.66
C ARG A 756 19.28 -5.89 13.62
N GLY A 757 18.40 -5.02 13.13
CA GLY A 757 17.28 -4.47 13.90
C GLY A 757 16.23 -5.49 14.35
N SER A 758 16.25 -6.70 13.79
CA SER A 758 15.33 -7.80 14.11
C SER A 758 15.90 -8.83 15.09
N VAL A 759 17.23 -8.94 15.23
CA VAL A 759 17.88 -9.94 16.10
C VAL A 759 17.41 -9.81 17.55
N ARG A 760 17.47 -8.60 18.15
CA ARG A 760 17.05 -8.40 19.55
C ARG A 760 15.55 -8.68 19.80
N PRO A 761 14.61 -8.22 18.94
CA PRO A 761 13.21 -8.66 19.03
C PRO A 761 12.97 -10.17 18.97
N LEU A 762 13.78 -10.90 18.20
CA LEU A 762 13.58 -12.34 17.95
C LEU A 762 14.23 -13.24 19.01
N PHE A 763 15.45 -12.91 19.41
CA PHE A 763 16.32 -13.76 20.25
C PHE A 763 16.71 -13.13 21.60
N ALA A 764 16.17 -11.95 21.93
CA ALA A 764 16.51 -11.15 23.13
C ALA A 764 17.98 -10.70 23.28
N VAL A 765 18.88 -11.07 22.37
CA VAL A 765 20.33 -10.75 22.41
C VAL A 765 20.73 -9.54 21.53
N PRO A 766 21.81 -8.82 21.85
CA PRO A 766 22.41 -7.82 20.98
C PRO A 766 23.17 -8.45 19.81
N CYS A 767 23.21 -7.76 18.67
CA CYS A 767 23.95 -8.19 17.47
C CYS A 767 25.16 -7.29 17.13
N LYS A 768 25.64 -6.48 18.09
CA LYS A 768 26.72 -5.48 17.84
C LYS A 768 28.00 -6.14 17.30
N ARG A 769 28.43 -7.24 17.92
CA ARG A 769 29.66 -7.98 17.63
C ARG A 769 29.44 -9.24 16.76
N LEU A 770 28.31 -9.31 16.05
CA LEU A 770 28.09 -10.31 15.00
C LEU A 770 28.48 -9.72 13.64
N ASP A 771 29.12 -10.53 12.79
CA ASP A 771 29.37 -10.18 11.39
C ASP A 771 28.10 -10.34 10.53
N GLU A 772 28.25 -10.17 9.21
CA GLU A 772 27.14 -10.26 8.26
C GLU A 772 26.61 -11.70 8.12
N MET A 773 27.51 -12.67 7.99
CA MET A 773 27.18 -14.08 7.80
C MET A 773 26.48 -14.65 9.05
N GLN A 774 26.98 -14.32 10.24
CA GLN A 774 26.38 -14.69 11.52
C GLN A 774 24.96 -14.12 11.69
N VAL A 775 24.71 -12.87 11.29
CA VAL A 775 23.36 -12.28 11.34
C VAL A 775 22.42 -12.93 10.32
N CYS A 776 22.89 -13.21 9.10
CA CYS A 776 22.09 -13.88 8.08
C CYS A 776 21.76 -15.33 8.46
N ALA A 777 22.74 -16.09 8.95
CA ALA A 777 22.57 -17.45 9.46
C ALA A 777 21.53 -17.51 10.58
N LEU A 778 21.71 -16.69 11.63
CA LEU A 778 20.81 -16.61 12.78
C LEU A 778 19.34 -16.32 12.39
N LEU A 779 19.12 -15.53 11.34
CA LEU A 779 17.78 -15.16 10.88
C LEU A 779 17.21 -16.10 9.81
N ASN A 780 17.98 -17.07 9.31
CA ASN A 780 17.69 -17.82 8.08
C ASN A 780 17.44 -16.88 6.88
N ALA A 781 18.25 -15.82 6.78
CA ALA A 781 18.21 -14.83 5.71
C ALA A 781 19.25 -15.12 4.62
N LEU A 782 18.98 -14.57 3.43
CA LEU A 782 19.98 -14.44 2.38
C LEU A 782 21.01 -13.38 2.77
N THR A 783 22.23 -13.49 2.24
CA THR A 783 23.16 -12.36 2.23
C THR A 783 22.65 -11.28 1.25
N PRO A 784 23.12 -10.02 1.38
CA PRO A 784 22.83 -8.97 0.40
C PRO A 784 23.15 -9.40 -1.04
N VAL A 785 24.29 -10.09 -1.25
CA VAL A 785 24.71 -10.66 -2.53
C VAL A 785 23.63 -11.59 -3.10
N GLU A 786 23.24 -12.62 -2.35
CA GLU A 786 22.25 -13.61 -2.80
C GLU A 786 20.86 -13.02 -3.00
N ALA A 787 20.48 -12.06 -2.16
CA ALA A 787 19.22 -11.34 -2.30
C ALA A 787 19.17 -10.55 -3.62
N PHE A 788 20.29 -9.91 -3.99
CA PHE A 788 20.44 -9.21 -5.26
C PHE A 788 20.47 -10.17 -6.46
N THR A 789 21.24 -11.26 -6.39
CA THR A 789 21.24 -12.36 -7.38
C THR A 789 19.82 -12.84 -7.71
N VAL A 790 18.99 -13.08 -6.69
CA VAL A 790 17.60 -13.52 -6.90
C VAL A 790 16.71 -12.44 -7.53
N CYS A 791 17.02 -11.16 -7.32
CA CYS A 791 16.31 -10.07 -7.98
C CYS A 791 16.70 -9.93 -9.46
N GLN A 792 17.99 -10.04 -9.78
CA GLN A 792 18.51 -9.98 -11.15
C GLN A 792 18.01 -11.14 -12.01
N VAL A 793 18.19 -12.39 -11.57
CA VAL A 793 17.75 -13.58 -12.34
C VAL A 793 16.23 -13.58 -12.56
N ARG A 794 15.43 -13.07 -11.62
CA ARG A 794 13.97 -12.89 -11.82
C ARG A 794 13.65 -11.81 -12.86
N ALA A 795 14.36 -10.69 -12.85
CA ALA A 795 14.15 -9.63 -13.83
C ALA A 795 14.54 -10.10 -15.24
N PHE A 796 15.65 -10.84 -15.34
CA PHE A 796 16.10 -11.48 -16.57
C PHE A 796 15.08 -12.46 -17.15
N SER A 797 14.58 -13.42 -16.37
CA SER A 797 13.58 -14.36 -16.89
C SER A 797 12.30 -13.66 -17.37
N GLN A 798 11.91 -12.54 -16.72
CA GLN A 798 10.76 -11.73 -17.15
C GLN A 798 11.00 -11.05 -18.50
N LEU A 799 12.22 -10.58 -18.77
CA LEU A 799 12.61 -10.04 -20.09
C LEU A 799 12.73 -11.13 -21.16
N VAL A 800 13.22 -12.33 -20.83
CA VAL A 800 13.25 -13.46 -21.78
C VAL A 800 11.82 -13.78 -22.24
N THR A 801 10.84 -13.85 -21.33
CA THR A 801 9.46 -14.21 -21.70
C THR A 801 8.66 -13.08 -22.37
N LYS A 802 8.85 -11.82 -21.96
CA LYS A 802 7.96 -10.69 -22.35
C LYS A 802 8.66 -9.34 -22.58
N GLY A 803 9.99 -9.28 -22.52
CA GLY A 803 10.75 -8.05 -22.82
C GLY A 803 10.82 -7.80 -24.33
N SER A 804 10.68 -6.54 -24.72
CA SER A 804 10.70 -6.15 -26.14
C SER A 804 12.10 -6.21 -26.77
N ASP A 805 12.13 -6.24 -28.10
CA ASP A 805 13.39 -6.31 -28.84
C ASP A 805 14.27 -5.07 -28.62
N PHE A 806 13.64 -3.89 -28.44
CA PHE A 806 14.35 -2.66 -28.06
C PHE A 806 15.07 -2.79 -26.70
N VAL A 807 14.41 -3.27 -25.64
CA VAL A 807 15.07 -3.38 -24.32
C VAL A 807 16.19 -4.43 -24.34
N ARG A 808 16.02 -5.52 -25.12
CA ARG A 808 17.08 -6.52 -25.33
C ARG A 808 18.29 -5.91 -26.05
N ALA A 809 18.06 -5.15 -27.12
CA ALA A 809 19.09 -4.47 -27.89
C ALA A 809 19.82 -3.39 -27.06
N ALA A 810 19.09 -2.55 -26.32
CA ALA A 810 19.66 -1.52 -25.46
C ALA A 810 20.52 -2.11 -24.33
N LEU A 811 20.06 -3.22 -23.70
CA LEU A 811 20.83 -3.95 -22.69
C LEU A 811 22.07 -4.65 -23.27
N GLN A 812 22.00 -5.13 -24.52
CA GLN A 812 23.15 -5.70 -25.21
C GLN A 812 24.22 -4.65 -25.54
N LEU A 813 23.81 -3.43 -25.88
CA LEU A 813 24.73 -2.33 -26.21
C LEU A 813 25.39 -1.68 -24.98
N GLU A 814 24.68 -1.58 -23.85
CA GLU A 814 25.28 -1.10 -22.60
C GLU A 814 26.13 -2.17 -21.89
N GLY A 815 25.71 -3.43 -21.94
CA GLY A 815 26.46 -4.62 -21.48
C GLY A 815 26.60 -4.79 -19.96
N VAL A 816 26.56 -3.73 -19.15
CA VAL A 816 26.83 -3.78 -17.70
C VAL A 816 25.76 -4.58 -16.95
N TRP A 817 24.48 -4.39 -17.27
CA TRP A 817 23.40 -5.13 -16.62
C TRP A 817 23.40 -6.60 -17.04
N LEU A 818 23.64 -6.91 -18.32
CA LEU A 818 23.75 -8.30 -18.79
C LEU A 818 24.95 -9.04 -18.19
N HIS A 819 26.09 -8.37 -18.04
CA HIS A 819 27.24 -8.96 -17.35
C HIS A 819 26.91 -9.24 -15.88
N ALA A 820 26.29 -8.29 -15.18
CA ALA A 820 25.85 -8.49 -13.80
C ALA A 820 24.78 -9.61 -13.65
N VAL A 821 23.95 -9.84 -14.68
CA VAL A 821 23.03 -10.98 -14.76
C VAL A 821 23.77 -12.30 -15.01
N ARG A 822 24.77 -12.35 -15.89
CA ARG A 822 25.62 -13.56 -16.06
C ARG A 822 26.22 -13.97 -14.72
N GLU A 823 26.83 -13.01 -14.01
CA GLU A 823 27.39 -13.22 -12.69
C GLU A 823 26.35 -13.74 -11.67
N ALA A 824 25.11 -13.25 -11.75
CA ALA A 824 24.01 -13.77 -10.94
C ALA A 824 23.64 -15.22 -11.31
N ILE A 825 23.59 -15.56 -12.60
CA ILE A 825 23.31 -16.93 -13.08
C ILE A 825 24.43 -17.89 -12.68
N LEU A 826 25.70 -17.49 -12.84
CA LEU A 826 26.86 -18.30 -12.46
C LEU A 826 26.94 -18.55 -10.94
N ARG A 827 26.46 -17.61 -10.10
CA ARG A 827 26.28 -17.85 -8.65
C ARG A 827 25.18 -18.88 -8.35
N VAL A 828 24.07 -18.83 -9.09
CA VAL A 828 23.00 -19.85 -8.96
C VAL A 828 23.51 -21.22 -9.41
N ARG A 829 24.27 -21.28 -10.51
CA ARG A 829 24.97 -22.48 -11.00
C ARG A 829 25.92 -23.04 -9.93
N ALA A 830 26.81 -22.22 -9.37
CA ALA A 830 27.79 -22.67 -8.37
C ALA A 830 27.15 -23.28 -7.11
N VAL A 831 26.00 -22.75 -6.66
CA VAL A 831 25.28 -23.26 -5.48
C VAL A 831 24.44 -24.50 -5.79
N LEU A 832 23.80 -24.58 -6.96
CA LEU A 832 22.84 -25.65 -7.28
C LEU A 832 23.36 -26.75 -8.21
N LYS A 833 24.50 -26.55 -8.88
CA LYS A 833 25.11 -27.47 -9.86
C LYS A 833 24.11 -27.97 -10.92
N VAL A 834 23.33 -27.04 -11.50
CA VAL A 834 22.31 -27.36 -12.52
C VAL A 834 22.97 -27.34 -13.90
N PRO A 835 23.01 -28.47 -14.65
CA PRO A 835 23.73 -28.55 -15.92
C PRO A 835 23.23 -27.58 -16.99
N ALA A 836 21.92 -27.32 -17.03
CA ALA A 836 21.31 -26.34 -17.93
C ALA A 836 21.78 -24.88 -17.71
N LEU A 837 22.58 -24.61 -16.66
CA LEU A 837 23.21 -23.30 -16.44
C LEU A 837 24.71 -23.26 -16.81
N ASP A 838 25.32 -24.39 -17.22
CA ASP A 838 26.74 -24.45 -17.55
C ASP A 838 27.10 -23.57 -18.76
N VAL A 839 26.22 -23.57 -19.77
CA VAL A 839 26.31 -22.81 -21.04
C VAL A 839 26.52 -21.30 -20.84
N PHE A 840 26.07 -20.73 -19.72
CA PHE A 840 26.17 -19.28 -19.42
C PHE A 840 27.59 -18.80 -19.10
N SER A 841 28.56 -19.72 -18.98
CA SER A 841 29.97 -19.38 -18.82
C SER A 841 30.52 -18.76 -20.12
N ASP A 842 30.28 -19.46 -21.23
CA ASP A 842 31.02 -19.27 -22.48
C ASP A 842 30.18 -18.61 -23.59
N VAL A 843 28.85 -18.72 -23.53
CA VAL A 843 27.95 -18.04 -24.47
C VAL A 843 28.21 -16.52 -24.50
N PRO A 844 28.24 -15.85 -25.67
CA PRO A 844 28.33 -14.39 -25.77
C PRO A 844 27.16 -13.66 -25.10
N LEU A 845 27.31 -12.38 -24.73
CA LEU A 845 26.22 -11.62 -24.05
C LEU A 845 24.91 -11.61 -24.85
N ALA A 846 24.97 -11.60 -26.18
CA ALA A 846 23.81 -11.69 -27.07
C ALA A 846 23.05 -13.04 -26.93
N GLY A 847 23.77 -14.15 -26.71
CA GLY A 847 23.20 -15.49 -26.61
C GLY A 847 22.58 -15.83 -25.25
N LEU A 848 22.70 -14.95 -24.24
CA LEU A 848 22.05 -15.14 -22.93
C LEU A 848 20.53 -15.34 -23.10
N TRP A 849 19.90 -14.59 -24.00
CA TRP A 849 18.45 -14.61 -24.21
C TRP A 849 17.95 -15.98 -24.70
N THR A 850 18.68 -16.61 -25.62
CA THR A 850 18.33 -17.92 -26.20
C THR A 850 18.80 -19.09 -25.34
N ALA A 851 19.89 -18.94 -24.56
CA ALA A 851 20.35 -19.95 -23.61
C ALA A 851 19.40 -20.16 -22.42
N TRP A 852 18.47 -19.24 -22.15
CA TRP A 852 17.56 -19.33 -21.01
C TRP A 852 16.30 -20.15 -21.31
N THR A 853 16.34 -21.43 -20.95
CA THR A 853 15.27 -22.41 -21.22
C THR A 853 14.20 -22.51 -20.12
N PHE A 854 14.32 -21.77 -19.01
CA PHE A 854 13.36 -21.86 -17.90
C PHE A 854 12.17 -20.92 -18.07
N ASP A 855 10.97 -21.48 -18.08
CA ASP A 855 9.72 -20.73 -18.00
C ASP A 855 9.54 -20.00 -16.64
N ALA A 856 8.41 -19.31 -16.47
CA ALA A 856 8.10 -18.59 -15.25
C ALA A 856 7.99 -19.51 -14.00
N ALA A 857 7.41 -20.70 -14.15
CA ALA A 857 7.27 -21.66 -13.04
C ALA A 857 8.60 -22.33 -12.70
N GLY A 858 9.35 -22.78 -13.72
CA GLY A 858 10.70 -23.33 -13.61
C GLY A 858 11.68 -22.36 -12.98
N THR A 859 11.66 -21.08 -13.39
CA THR A 859 12.48 -20.03 -12.76
C THR A 859 12.09 -19.80 -11.30
N ALA A 860 10.79 -19.77 -10.98
CA ALA A 860 10.33 -19.64 -9.60
C ALA A 860 10.74 -20.85 -8.74
N GLY A 861 10.78 -22.06 -9.32
CA GLY A 861 11.31 -23.28 -8.70
C GLY A 861 12.82 -23.21 -8.47
N LEU A 862 13.59 -22.83 -9.49
CA LEU A 862 15.04 -22.65 -9.44
C LEU A 862 15.45 -21.68 -8.33
N LEU A 863 14.87 -20.48 -8.31
CA LEU A 863 15.15 -19.46 -7.30
C LEU A 863 14.68 -19.88 -5.89
N ARG A 864 13.65 -20.73 -5.78
CA ARG A 864 13.22 -21.33 -4.51
C ARG A 864 14.24 -22.36 -3.99
N ARG A 865 14.82 -23.18 -4.88
CA ARG A 865 15.91 -24.12 -4.54
C ARG A 865 17.17 -23.37 -4.11
N TYR A 866 17.60 -22.37 -4.89
CA TYR A 866 18.77 -21.54 -4.59
C TYR A 866 18.69 -20.94 -3.18
N ARG A 867 17.56 -20.28 -2.87
CA ARG A 867 17.31 -19.72 -1.54
C ARG A 867 17.41 -20.73 -0.41
N LYS A 868 16.90 -21.95 -0.60
CA LYS A 868 17.00 -23.02 0.40
C LYS A 868 18.45 -23.46 0.59
N ALA A 869 19.19 -23.67 -0.50
CA ALA A 869 20.59 -24.09 -0.46
C ALA A 869 21.48 -23.07 0.25
N CYS A 870 21.42 -21.79 -0.13
CA CYS A 870 22.18 -20.71 0.53
C CYS A 870 21.93 -20.60 2.04
N VAL A 871 20.68 -20.78 2.48
CA VAL A 871 20.32 -20.77 3.91
C VAL A 871 20.85 -22.02 4.61
N HIS A 872 20.71 -23.19 3.98
CA HIS A 872 21.15 -24.47 4.55
C HIS A 872 22.68 -24.55 4.73
N GLN A 873 23.45 -24.04 3.76
CA GLN A 873 24.93 -23.91 3.81
C GLN A 873 25.45 -23.09 5.01
N ARG A 874 24.58 -22.41 5.76
CA ARG A 874 24.92 -21.61 6.93
C ARG A 874 24.19 -22.03 8.21
N ALA A 875 23.50 -23.17 8.20
CA ALA A 875 22.72 -23.64 9.35
C ALA A 875 23.59 -23.76 10.62
N ASP A 876 24.78 -24.34 10.49
CA ASP A 876 25.68 -24.62 11.62
C ASP A 876 26.25 -23.35 12.26
N VAL A 877 26.38 -22.28 11.47
CA VAL A 877 26.82 -20.95 11.92
C VAL A 877 25.76 -20.27 12.81
N ALA A 878 24.48 -20.64 12.71
CA ALA A 878 23.42 -20.01 13.48
C ALA A 878 23.56 -20.28 15.00
N THR A 879 23.93 -21.50 15.37
CA THR A 879 24.10 -21.94 16.77
C THR A 879 25.29 -21.23 17.42
N THR A 880 26.44 -21.20 16.74
CA THR A 880 27.65 -20.52 17.22
C THR A 880 27.47 -19.00 17.27
N ALA A 881 26.78 -18.41 16.29
CA ALA A 881 26.40 -16.99 16.31
C ALA A 881 25.51 -16.63 17.51
N LEU A 882 24.53 -17.48 17.84
CA LEU A 882 23.65 -17.27 19.00
C LEU A 882 24.41 -17.40 20.33
N ALA A 883 25.29 -18.41 20.45
CA ALA A 883 26.14 -18.58 21.63
C ALA A 883 27.06 -17.36 21.84
N LYS A 884 27.75 -16.91 20.79
CA LYS A 884 28.57 -15.68 20.77
C LYS A 884 27.77 -14.44 21.18
N ALA A 885 26.54 -14.29 20.68
CA ALA A 885 25.67 -13.18 21.03
C ALA A 885 25.22 -13.21 22.51
N ARG A 886 24.92 -14.39 23.06
CA ARG A 886 24.59 -14.59 24.48
C ARG A 886 25.78 -14.29 25.39
N LEU A 887 26.96 -14.83 25.07
CA LEU A 887 28.19 -14.57 25.81
C LEU A 887 28.52 -13.08 25.86
N HIS A 888 28.50 -12.41 24.70
CA HIS A 888 28.70 -10.96 24.62
C HIS A 888 27.65 -10.17 25.38
N HIS A 889 26.40 -10.62 25.46
CA HIS A 889 25.38 -9.97 26.28
C HIS A 889 25.68 -10.06 27.78
N LYS A 890 26.09 -11.25 28.25
CA LYS A 890 26.47 -11.48 29.65
C LYS A 890 27.66 -10.60 30.05
N LEU A 891 28.70 -10.61 29.22
CA LEU A 891 29.92 -9.81 29.41
C LEU A 891 29.66 -8.28 29.32
N ASP A 892 28.78 -7.82 28.43
CA ASP A 892 28.32 -6.41 28.41
C ASP A 892 27.64 -6.03 29.75
N GLY A 893 26.90 -6.96 30.37
CA GLY A 893 26.29 -6.78 31.69
C GLY A 893 27.30 -6.81 32.85
N MET A 894 28.48 -7.38 32.64
CA MET A 894 29.61 -7.39 33.58
C MET A 894 30.58 -6.21 33.34
N ALA A 895 30.19 -5.23 32.51
CA ALA A 895 31.00 -4.07 32.12
C ALA A 895 32.39 -4.42 31.53
N CYS A 896 32.55 -5.60 30.92
CA CYS A 896 33.82 -6.01 30.33
C CYS A 896 34.19 -5.14 29.13
N THR A 897 35.45 -4.71 29.05
CA THR A 897 36.01 -4.02 27.88
C THR A 897 36.39 -5.04 26.80
N PHE A 898 36.03 -4.76 25.54
CA PHE A 898 36.30 -5.64 24.41
C PHE A 898 37.36 -5.02 23.51
N VAL A 899 38.55 -5.60 23.51
CA VAL A 899 39.60 -5.26 22.55
C VAL A 899 39.44 -6.16 21.34
N LYS A 900 39.17 -5.56 20.17
CA LYS A 900 39.31 -6.27 18.89
C LYS A 900 40.79 -6.22 18.53
N LEU A 901 41.50 -7.33 18.74
CA LEU A 901 42.79 -7.54 18.10
C LEU A 901 42.55 -7.54 16.58
N GLU A 902 43.25 -6.68 15.85
CA GLU A 902 43.29 -6.81 14.40
C GLU A 902 44.06 -8.07 14.04
N GLU A 903 43.67 -8.75 12.96
CA GLU A 903 44.51 -9.80 12.39
C GLU A 903 45.87 -9.19 12.09
N THR A 904 46.91 -9.76 12.68
CA THR A 904 48.30 -9.42 12.37
C THR A 904 48.58 -9.84 10.93
N ARG A 905 48.20 -8.99 9.98
CA ARG A 905 48.67 -9.09 8.60
C ARG A 905 50.19 -9.15 8.67
N PRO A 906 50.86 -10.12 8.01
CA PRO A 906 52.30 -10.05 7.86
C PRO A 906 52.61 -8.71 7.18
N LEU A 907 53.33 -7.86 7.91
CA LEU A 907 53.70 -6.53 7.44
C LEU A 907 54.67 -6.68 6.26
N GLN A 908 54.16 -6.72 5.04
CA GLN A 908 54.95 -6.42 3.84
C GLN A 908 55.34 -4.93 3.90
N ARG A 909 56.40 -4.64 4.66
CA ARG A 909 57.04 -3.32 4.71
C ARG A 909 57.90 -3.21 3.44
N SER A 910 57.41 -2.50 2.44
CA SER A 910 57.98 -2.49 1.08
C SER A 910 58.79 -1.23 0.77
N SER A 911 59.00 -0.33 1.72
CA SER A 911 59.73 0.92 1.49
C SER A 911 60.63 1.26 2.67
N GLY A 912 61.95 1.08 2.51
CA GLY A 912 62.94 1.57 3.47
C GLY A 912 63.23 3.04 3.27
N CYS A 913 63.45 3.77 4.36
CA CYS A 913 64.07 5.10 4.30
C CYS A 913 65.56 4.95 4.05
N GLU A 914 66.05 5.49 2.94
CA GLU A 914 67.46 5.44 2.54
C GLU A 914 68.41 6.06 3.58
N ASP A 915 67.93 7.03 4.38
CA ASP A 915 68.78 7.78 5.33
C ASP A 915 68.92 7.07 6.69
N CYS A 916 67.99 6.19 7.07
CA CYS A 916 67.94 5.60 8.42
C CYS A 916 67.53 4.12 8.48
N GLY A 917 67.33 3.46 7.34
CA GLY A 917 66.98 2.03 7.25
C GLY A 917 65.59 1.65 7.79
N GLN A 918 64.82 2.58 8.36
CA GLN A 918 63.49 2.25 8.89
C GLN A 918 62.52 1.88 7.77
N LEU A 919 61.76 0.79 8.00
CA LEU A 919 60.85 0.19 7.02
C LEU A 919 59.41 0.67 7.24
N PHE A 920 58.85 1.33 6.21
CA PHE A 920 57.50 1.90 6.21
C PHE A 920 56.50 1.04 5.42
N LEU A 921 55.22 1.25 5.73
CA LEU A 921 54.08 0.56 5.10
C LEU A 921 53.83 0.96 3.64
N THR A 922 54.21 2.17 3.25
CA THR A 922 54.09 2.70 1.87
C THR A 922 55.20 3.74 1.60
N PRO A 923 55.54 4.00 0.33
CA PRO A 923 56.45 5.09 -0.03
C PRO A 923 55.95 6.45 0.48
N ALA A 924 54.63 6.69 0.39
CA ALA A 924 54.00 7.92 0.87
C ALA A 924 54.18 8.11 2.39
N ALA A 925 54.12 7.05 3.20
CA ALA A 925 54.39 7.13 4.63
C ALA A 925 55.86 7.49 4.92
N CYS A 926 56.80 6.91 4.16
CA CYS A 926 58.23 7.25 4.25
C CYS A 926 58.50 8.73 3.90
N VAL A 927 57.88 9.23 2.82
CA VAL A 927 58.01 10.63 2.37
C VAL A 927 57.38 11.61 3.37
N CYS A 928 56.18 11.29 3.90
CA CYS A 928 55.55 12.10 4.95
C CYS A 928 56.41 12.16 6.22
N GLN A 929 57.07 11.06 6.59
CA GLN A 929 58.03 11.06 7.71
C GLN A 929 59.20 12.01 7.41
N LYS A 930 59.84 11.92 6.22
CA LYS A 930 60.93 12.82 5.82
C LYS A 930 60.51 14.31 5.80
N GLN A 931 59.29 14.63 5.34
CA GLN A 931 58.81 16.02 5.29
C GLN A 931 58.40 16.59 6.66
N PHE A 932 57.78 15.79 7.53
CA PHE A 932 57.12 16.25 8.76
C PHE A 932 57.70 15.70 10.06
N TRP A 933 58.97 15.28 10.06
CA TRP A 933 59.66 14.68 11.23
C TRP A 933 59.73 15.55 12.49
N THR A 934 59.43 16.86 12.40
CA THR A 934 59.32 17.74 13.58
C THR A 934 57.90 18.30 13.76
N PRO A 935 57.40 18.42 15.01
CA PRO A 935 56.11 19.05 15.31
C PRO A 935 55.98 20.52 14.87
N ALA A 936 57.09 21.19 14.52
CA ALA A 936 57.09 22.52 13.93
C ALA A 936 56.66 22.46 12.45
N LYS A 937 57.34 21.66 11.62
CA LYS A 937 57.02 21.51 10.19
C LYS A 937 55.60 21.00 9.93
N LEU A 938 55.10 20.08 10.77
CA LEU A 938 53.72 19.63 10.70
C LEU A 938 52.71 20.75 11.01
N ARG A 939 53.01 21.65 11.96
CA ARG A 939 52.16 22.79 12.30
C ARG A 939 52.17 23.87 11.21
N ASP A 940 53.31 24.14 10.59
CA ASP A 940 53.38 25.08 9.46
C ASP A 940 52.67 24.55 8.21
N HIS A 941 52.76 23.25 7.92
CA HIS A 941 51.99 22.64 6.83
C HIS A 941 50.48 22.73 7.07
N LEU A 942 50.03 22.44 8.30
CA LEU A 942 48.61 22.57 8.67
C LEU A 942 48.13 24.04 8.67
N ARG A 943 49.00 25.01 8.94
CA ARG A 943 48.69 26.46 8.82
C ARG A 943 48.66 26.94 7.36
N ASN A 944 49.55 26.43 6.51
CA ASN A 944 49.66 26.87 5.12
C ASN A 944 48.71 26.13 4.15
N GLY A 945 48.05 25.06 4.61
CA GLY A 945 47.12 24.25 3.81
C GLY A 945 45.75 24.87 3.50
N GLU A 946 45.39 26.02 4.09
CA GLU A 946 44.02 26.58 3.97
C GLU A 946 43.70 27.27 2.63
N LYS A 947 44.63 27.30 1.66
CA LYS A 947 44.36 27.83 0.30
C LYS A 947 43.97 26.73 -0.69
N GLY A 948 42.94 25.96 -0.36
CA GLY A 948 42.40 24.88 -1.21
C GLY A 948 41.00 24.42 -0.82
N LYS A 949 39.97 25.11 -1.33
CA LYS A 949 38.52 24.89 -1.06
C LYS A 949 38.12 23.45 -0.72
N MET A 950 37.85 23.18 0.55
CA MET A 950 37.05 22.02 0.97
C MET A 950 35.63 22.47 1.30
N GLN A 951 34.63 21.91 0.60
CA GLN A 951 33.22 22.22 0.85
C GLN A 951 32.77 21.68 2.22
N GLU A 952 31.93 22.45 2.91
CA GLU A 952 31.35 22.06 4.20
C GLU A 952 30.53 20.77 4.08
N VAL A 953 30.81 19.80 4.94
CA VAL A 953 29.94 18.65 5.20
C VAL A 953 29.30 18.83 6.58
N PRO A 954 28.00 19.16 6.67
CA PRO A 954 27.37 19.43 7.96
C PRO A 954 27.23 18.14 8.78
N GLY A 955 27.89 18.08 9.94
CA GLY A 955 27.68 17.00 10.91
C GLY A 955 28.86 16.59 11.80
N TYR A 956 30.06 17.15 11.65
CA TYR A 956 31.20 16.86 12.53
C TYR A 956 31.50 18.03 13.48
N GLN A 957 31.12 17.89 14.75
CA GLN A 957 31.72 18.69 15.82
C GLN A 957 33.10 18.12 16.15
N ILE A 958 34.16 18.84 15.78
CA ILE A 958 35.51 18.56 16.27
C ILE A 958 35.63 19.14 17.68
N SER A 959 35.39 18.31 18.69
CA SER A 959 35.76 18.60 20.08
C SER A 959 36.79 17.58 20.55
N HIS A 960 37.82 18.08 21.25
CA HIS A 960 38.97 17.33 21.79
C HIS A 960 39.99 16.78 20.77
N LEU A 961 40.76 17.69 20.16
CA LEU A 961 42.15 17.40 19.78
C LEU A 961 43.03 17.36 21.05
N SER A 962 43.13 16.18 21.67
CA SER A 962 44.13 15.90 22.71
C SER A 962 45.02 14.74 22.25
N CYS A 963 46.06 15.08 21.50
CA CYS A 963 47.14 14.15 21.17
C CYS A 963 47.97 13.91 22.44
N PRO A 964 48.28 12.65 22.77
CA PRO A 964 49.61 12.17 22.46
C PRO A 964 49.63 10.80 21.77
N MET A 965 50.51 10.65 20.77
CA MET A 965 50.86 9.33 20.24
C MET A 965 51.55 8.50 21.34
N ARG A 966 50.94 7.38 21.72
CA ARG A 966 51.66 6.23 22.29
C ARG A 966 51.82 5.17 21.22
N LEU A 967 52.93 5.22 20.50
CA LEU A 967 53.43 4.07 19.74
C LEU A 967 54.00 3.04 20.72
N ALA A 968 53.78 1.76 20.43
CA ALA A 968 54.20 0.67 21.30
C ALA A 968 55.73 0.48 21.26
N TYR A 969 56.37 0.57 22.42
CA TYR A 969 57.66 -0.05 22.68
C TYR A 969 57.46 -1.19 23.67
N SER A 970 57.95 -2.37 23.30
CA SER A 970 58.06 -3.52 24.21
C SER A 970 59.48 -3.56 24.76
N VAL A 971 59.68 -2.98 25.95
CA VAL A 971 60.87 -3.22 26.76
C VAL A 971 60.41 -3.45 28.20
N SER A 972 60.79 -4.60 28.76
CA SER A 972 60.54 -4.95 30.15
C SER A 972 61.51 -4.23 31.08
N ARG A 973 60.98 -3.50 32.07
CA ARG A 973 61.59 -3.30 33.41
C ARG A 973 60.56 -2.66 34.36
N ALA A 974 60.82 -2.81 35.65
CA ALA A 974 59.80 -2.71 36.71
C ALA A 974 59.86 -1.42 37.54
N SER A 975 58.90 -1.30 38.46
CA SER A 975 58.92 -0.44 39.67
C SER A 975 58.43 1.03 39.46
N PRO A 976 58.16 1.82 40.53
CA PRO A 976 56.79 2.21 40.89
C PRO A 976 56.54 3.75 40.82
N PRO A 977 55.32 4.24 41.12
CA PRO A 977 54.97 5.65 40.94
C PRO A 977 55.21 6.53 42.18
N PRO A 978 55.47 7.84 41.96
CA PRO A 978 54.94 8.93 42.77
C PRO A 978 53.86 9.69 41.95
N GLU A 979 52.64 9.90 42.44
CA GLU A 979 52.22 10.76 43.56
C GLU A 979 51.97 12.24 43.20
N THR A 980 50.68 12.59 43.33
CA THR A 980 50.14 13.87 43.82
C THR A 980 50.11 15.13 42.95
N CYS A 981 49.13 15.97 43.34
CA CYS A 981 49.05 17.42 43.20
C CYS A 981 48.77 18.03 41.82
N GLN A 982 47.97 19.11 41.73
CA GLN A 982 46.87 19.62 42.58
C GLN A 982 46.28 20.85 41.87
N ARG A 983 45.01 21.19 42.14
CA ARG A 983 44.44 22.56 41.99
C ARG A 983 44.38 23.07 40.52
N ARG A 984 43.57 24.07 40.10
CA ARG A 984 42.59 25.05 40.64
C ARG A 984 41.81 25.54 39.36
N LYS A 985 40.66 26.23 39.33
CA LYS A 985 39.74 26.89 40.29
C LYS A 985 38.46 27.31 39.51
N ALA A 986 37.29 27.43 40.19
CA ALA A 986 36.20 28.42 39.93
C ALA A 986 35.51 28.43 38.53
N SER A 987 34.31 28.97 38.25
CA SER A 987 33.15 29.55 38.99
C SER A 987 32.07 29.92 37.95
N HIS A 988 30.74 29.93 38.15
CA HIS A 988 29.83 29.57 39.26
C HIS A 988 28.82 28.50 38.74
N GLY A 989 27.58 28.26 39.20
CA GLY A 989 26.74 28.88 40.23
C GLY A 989 25.45 28.09 40.54
N THR A 990 25.06 28.13 41.82
CA THR A 990 23.69 28.01 42.40
C THR A 990 22.57 27.24 41.66
N GLY A 991 21.93 26.22 42.25
CA GLY A 991 22.16 25.63 43.58
C GLY A 991 21.14 24.57 44.04
N LEU A 992 21.43 23.98 45.22
CA LEU A 992 20.54 23.48 46.30
C LEU A 992 19.17 22.86 45.92
N ARG A 993 18.81 21.63 46.32
CA ARG A 993 18.89 20.99 47.67
C ARG A 993 19.08 19.46 47.54
N SER A 994 20.03 18.81 48.24
CA SER A 994 19.91 18.12 49.56
C SER A 994 18.89 16.95 49.57
N MET A 995 19.16 15.74 50.10
CA MET A 995 20.05 15.33 51.21
C MET A 995 20.46 13.83 51.10
N GLU A 996 21.63 13.50 51.67
CA GLU A 996 22.00 12.28 52.44
C GLU A 996 22.14 10.89 51.73
N SER A 997 23.33 10.24 51.77
CA SER A 997 23.99 9.43 52.84
C SER A 997 23.54 7.95 52.81
N SER A 998 24.31 6.90 53.13
CA SER A 998 25.74 6.70 53.47
C SER A 998 26.11 5.19 53.36
N GLY A 999 27.40 4.82 53.48
CA GLY A 999 27.93 3.42 53.51
C GLY A 999 28.43 2.92 52.13
N SER A 1000 29.72 2.59 51.92
CA SER A 1000 30.55 1.49 52.47
C SER A 1000 29.98 0.09 52.14
N THR A 1001 30.74 -0.92 51.69
CA THR A 1001 32.19 -1.18 51.89
C THR A 1001 32.79 -2.02 50.73
N THR A 1002 34.11 -2.23 50.77
CA THR A 1002 35.01 -2.87 49.79
C THR A 1002 34.84 -4.38 49.52
N ALA A 1003 35.04 -4.78 48.26
CA ALA A 1003 35.83 -5.94 47.76
C ALA A 1003 35.83 -5.88 46.21
N GLY A 1004 36.88 -6.16 45.44
CA GLY A 1004 37.99 -7.11 45.65
C GLY A 1004 37.92 -8.18 44.55
N GLY A 1005 38.16 -7.80 43.28
CA GLY A 1005 37.89 -8.64 42.11
C GLY A 1005 39.14 -8.96 41.29
N THR A 1006 39.65 -10.19 41.41
CA THR A 1006 40.78 -10.72 40.64
C THR A 1006 40.46 -10.91 39.15
N CYS A 1007 41.44 -10.61 38.29
CA CYS A 1007 41.32 -10.80 36.85
C CYS A 1007 41.87 -12.18 36.46
N VAL A 1008 41.03 -13.06 35.90
CA VAL A 1008 41.43 -14.39 35.40
C VAL A 1008 41.36 -14.40 33.87
N ALA A 1009 42.49 -14.64 33.22
CA ALA A 1009 42.55 -14.87 31.79
C ALA A 1009 42.48 -16.37 31.50
N MET A 1010 41.49 -16.81 30.72
CA MET A 1010 41.45 -18.15 30.14
C MET A 1010 41.78 -18.07 28.65
N GLN A 1011 42.86 -18.73 28.24
CA GLN A 1011 43.08 -19.15 26.86
C GLN A 1011 42.59 -20.59 26.71
N LEU A 1012 41.85 -20.88 25.65
CA LEU A 1012 41.52 -22.24 25.24
C LEU A 1012 42.29 -22.55 23.95
N LYS A 1013 43.04 -23.65 23.95
CA LYS A 1013 43.59 -24.29 22.75
C LYS A 1013 42.58 -25.32 22.25
N GLU A 1014 42.49 -25.46 20.93
CA GLU A 1014 41.81 -26.58 20.27
C GLU A 1014 42.84 -27.69 20.01
N GLU A 1015 42.50 -28.93 20.33
CA GLU A 1015 43.18 -30.13 19.83
C GLU A 1015 42.14 -31.14 19.39
N ALA A 1016 42.47 -31.93 18.37
CA ALA A 1016 41.60 -32.92 17.75
C ALA A 1016 42.31 -34.27 17.66
N ALA A 1017 41.59 -35.37 17.92
CA ALA A 1017 42.08 -36.72 17.66
C ALA A 1017 40.91 -37.68 17.34
N HIS A 1018 41.16 -38.61 16.42
CA HIS A 1018 40.28 -39.74 16.06
C HIS A 1018 40.31 -40.86 17.12
N ILE A 1019 39.27 -41.71 17.14
CA ILE A 1019 39.37 -43.19 16.95
C ILE A 1019 37.95 -43.83 16.90
N GLN A 1020 37.84 -44.99 16.25
CA GLN A 1020 36.60 -45.74 15.99
C GLN A 1020 36.25 -46.72 17.15
N MET A 1021 34.97 -47.06 17.36
CA MET A 1021 34.42 -48.41 17.08
C MET A 1021 32.97 -48.65 17.61
N ASN A 1022 32.11 -49.12 16.69
CA ASN A 1022 31.07 -50.17 16.76
C ASN A 1022 30.00 -50.34 17.88
N ALA A 1023 28.83 -50.82 17.38
CA ALA A 1023 27.67 -51.42 18.07
C ALA A 1023 26.78 -50.50 18.95
N GLY A 1024 25.44 -50.62 18.96
CA GLY A 1024 24.51 -51.46 18.17
C GLY A 1024 23.06 -51.37 18.72
N ALA A 1025 22.05 -51.77 17.92
CA ALA A 1025 20.59 -51.88 18.24
C ALA A 1025 19.85 -50.57 18.65
N LYS A 1026 18.71 -50.14 18.07
CA LYS A 1026 17.36 -50.70 17.77
C LYS A 1026 16.31 -50.50 18.89
N ARG A 1027 15.08 -50.15 18.45
CA ARG A 1027 13.74 -50.22 19.12
C ARG A 1027 13.37 -49.06 20.08
N THR A 1028 12.39 -48.22 19.71
CA THR A 1028 10.92 -48.28 19.99
C THR A 1028 10.61 -48.13 21.48
N ALA A 1029 10.10 -46.98 21.91
CA ALA A 1029 8.66 -46.66 22.04
C ALA A 1029 8.04 -47.33 23.28
N ASP A 1030 7.55 -46.53 24.24
CA ASP A 1030 6.11 -46.42 24.50
C ASP A 1030 5.78 -45.32 25.53
N LEU A 1031 4.49 -45.05 25.69
CA LEU A 1031 3.91 -44.17 26.71
C LEU A 1031 3.88 -44.87 28.07
N GLU A 1032 3.91 -44.13 29.19
CA GLU A 1032 2.81 -44.13 30.18
C GLU A 1032 2.99 -43.11 31.33
N GLU A 1033 2.04 -43.16 32.26
CA GLU A 1033 1.42 -42.11 33.06
C GLU A 1033 2.19 -41.45 34.23
N VAL A 1034 1.50 -40.44 34.77
CA VAL A 1034 1.73 -39.58 35.95
C VAL A 1034 1.18 -40.30 37.20
N PRO A 1035 1.78 -40.27 38.43
CA PRO A 1035 1.60 -39.09 39.32
C PRO A 1035 2.59 -38.84 40.50
N GLY A 1036 2.56 -37.59 41.03
CA GLY A 1036 2.61 -37.37 42.49
C GLY A 1036 3.54 -36.27 43.06
N TYR A 1037 2.95 -35.34 43.84
CA TYR A 1037 3.54 -34.56 44.97
C TYR A 1037 4.72 -33.57 44.72
N ASP A 1038 4.85 -32.39 45.37
CA ASP A 1038 3.88 -31.57 46.12
C ASP A 1038 4.31 -30.06 46.18
N LYS A 1039 3.51 -29.22 46.85
CA LYS A 1039 3.55 -27.74 46.91
C LYS A 1039 4.82 -27.10 47.51
N ALA A 1040 5.12 -25.87 47.06
CA ALA A 1040 5.30 -24.61 47.83
C ALA A 1040 6.18 -23.60 47.04
N LYS A 1041 6.13 -22.26 47.10
CA LYS A 1041 5.23 -21.19 47.60
C LYS A 1041 5.91 -19.84 47.23
N TYR A 1042 5.20 -18.91 46.55
CA TYR A 1042 5.44 -17.44 46.53
C TYR A 1042 6.80 -16.86 45.99
N PRO A 1043 6.96 -15.51 45.82
CA PRO A 1043 6.03 -14.55 45.22
C PRO A 1043 6.66 -13.56 44.19
N CYS A 1044 5.78 -12.74 43.62
CA CYS A 1044 5.97 -11.51 42.84
C CYS A 1044 7.09 -10.53 43.29
N GLY A 1045 7.85 -9.98 42.32
CA GLY A 1045 7.89 -8.53 42.09
C GLY A 1045 9.14 -7.72 42.49
N ARG A 1046 9.94 -7.33 41.49
CA ARG A 1046 10.19 -5.91 41.12
C ARG A 1046 10.70 -5.80 39.69
#